data_AF-A0A7C2Q1S3-F1
#
_entry.id   AF-A0A7C2Q1S3-F1
#
_cell.length_a   1.000
_cell.length_b   1.000
_cell.length_c   1.000
_cell.angle_alpha   90.00
_cell.angle_beta   90.00
_cell.angle_gamma   90.00
#
_symmetry.space_group_name_H-M   'P 1'
#
loop_
_entity.id
_entity.type
_entity.pdbx_description
1 polymer ?
#
loop_
_entity_poly.entity_id
_entity_poly.type
_entity_poly.pdbx_seq_one_letter_code
_entity_poly.pdbx_strand_id
1 'polypeptide(L)'
;MGRRSRSLARWGISLVCLWAWLGSFLRIPMVGGGPASAQEAASSTATVRRDEYGRPSIEAGNEYDLFEAYGYAVAQDRLWQLEVFRRAARGRLAEVLGNIVTSVEVKGPIALVELDIEQRQHGYTEPEYQAMYEAMPDFARRAIAAYRDGINRYLAEARADPLKKLPWEFHVLGYFPEPWTITDSIAICRLAARIFGERGGRELRNLVLYQQLVKRHGEELGGEIFDDLRWRNDPEAPVTVPLEDEQARALASHAAARDRSRRRGPLFALYRWLPDFRALLSAYERWQRQRRALFQLLGLPVTFGSFGFVIDGTRSQSGHPLLLGGPQMGFLYPDIVHEVHLKAPGWHVTGMAFAGGPAILVGHNERIAWTTTSGPGDNTDLYVERLNPANHDEYLFQGAYRRMEVREEVIAIRTSPLGFPLRTTKAKTILVKRTVHGPVLFVDEANHVAVTLKRAHWMREAETWVGFLEINRARNMEDFARAVRRIPTSHHFLYADVDGNIAYWLAGWVPIRPAGYDPRLPLPGTGEAEWETNVRPLPHVRNPRQGWLANWNNKPTVDFDNPDDVLFGKQHRVLRIMSILAEPTRLFGQRREGETGPRLGIEDLLSLEEDIARFDDAGPKAAFLRDYLLRALEVADPSDLRLHLAAQLLQNWDGALYADAIASP
;
A
#
# COMPACT_ATOMS: atom_id res chain seq x y z
N MET A 1 -20.37 -59.80 18.69
CA MET A 1 -20.62 -58.41 18.25
C MET A 1 -21.52 -57.76 19.30
N GLY A 2 -21.28 -56.63 19.93
CA GLY A 2 -20.18 -55.67 19.97
C GLY A 2 -20.53 -54.68 21.09
N ARG A 3 -19.56 -54.32 21.93
CA ARG A 3 -19.70 -53.38 23.06
C ARG A 3 -20.16 -52.00 22.55
N ARG A 4 -21.36 -51.57 22.95
CA ARG A 4 -21.76 -50.16 23.07
C ARG A 4 -22.39 -49.95 24.44
N SER A 5 -22.28 -48.72 24.95
CA SER A 5 -22.79 -48.22 26.24
C SER A 5 -21.86 -48.41 27.44
N ARG A 6 -20.87 -47.50 27.60
CA ARG A 6 -20.38 -46.97 28.90
C ARG A 6 -19.66 -45.60 28.83
N SER A 7 -19.66 -44.86 27.70
CA SER A 7 -18.90 -43.59 27.58
C SER A 7 -19.71 -42.29 27.72
N LEU A 8 -21.05 -42.32 27.74
CA LEU A 8 -21.85 -41.09 27.74
C LEU A 8 -22.16 -40.50 29.13
N ALA A 9 -21.95 -41.25 30.22
CA ALA A 9 -22.25 -40.78 31.57
C ALA A 9 -21.11 -39.97 32.24
N ARG A 10 -19.90 -39.93 31.67
CA ARG A 10 -18.73 -39.24 32.26
C ARG A 10 -18.53 -37.78 31.80
N TRP A 11 -19.18 -37.38 30.70
CA TRP A 11 -19.03 -36.03 30.14
C TRP A 11 -20.05 -35.02 30.70
N GLY A 12 -21.26 -35.48 31.09
CA GLY A 12 -22.30 -34.60 31.63
C GLY A 12 -21.99 -34.03 33.02
N ILE A 13 -21.39 -34.82 33.91
CA ILE A 13 -21.09 -34.38 35.29
C ILE A 13 -19.83 -33.47 35.31
N SER A 14 -18.88 -33.70 34.40
CA SER A 14 -17.64 -32.92 34.30
C SER A 14 -17.88 -31.50 33.77
N LEU A 15 -18.86 -31.30 32.85
CA LEU A 15 -19.21 -29.97 32.34
C LEU A 15 -20.00 -29.12 33.34
N VAL A 16 -20.88 -29.72 34.14
CA VAL A 16 -21.67 -29.00 35.15
C VAL A 16 -20.79 -28.56 36.33
N CYS A 17 -19.83 -29.38 36.75
CA CYS A 17 -18.84 -28.98 37.75
C CYS A 17 -17.87 -27.90 37.24
N LEU A 18 -17.51 -27.91 35.94
CA LEU A 18 -16.67 -26.87 35.34
C LEU A 18 -17.40 -25.52 35.26
N TRP A 19 -18.70 -25.52 34.95
CA TRP A 19 -19.54 -24.31 34.96
C TRP A 19 -19.76 -23.75 36.38
N ALA A 20 -19.99 -24.60 37.38
CA ALA A 20 -20.12 -24.17 38.77
C ALA A 20 -18.79 -23.63 39.35
N TRP A 21 -17.66 -24.19 38.91
CA TRP A 21 -16.32 -23.74 39.31
C TRP A 21 -15.91 -22.42 38.62
N LEU A 22 -16.22 -22.25 37.32
CA LEU A 22 -15.97 -20.99 36.59
C LEU A 22 -16.89 -19.84 37.06
N GLY A 23 -18.15 -20.12 37.36
CA GLY A 23 -19.12 -19.11 37.83
C GLY A 23 -18.81 -18.52 39.21
N SER A 24 -18.02 -19.23 40.04
CA SER A 24 -17.71 -18.80 41.41
C SER A 24 -16.42 -17.97 41.52
N PHE A 25 -15.52 -18.03 40.51
CA PHE A 25 -14.25 -17.28 40.49
C PHE A 25 -14.24 -16.08 39.52
N LEU A 26 -15.28 -15.90 38.71
CA LEU A 26 -15.49 -14.73 37.86
C LEU A 26 -16.24 -13.60 38.60
N ARG A 27 -15.74 -13.19 39.77
CA ARG A 27 -15.99 -11.81 40.23
C ARG A 27 -14.89 -10.94 39.64
N ILE A 28 -15.13 -10.42 38.45
CA ILE A 28 -14.29 -9.38 37.85
C ILE A 28 -14.30 -8.20 38.84
N PRO A 29 -13.16 -7.81 39.44
CA PRO A 29 -13.14 -6.65 40.32
C PRO A 29 -13.46 -5.42 39.47
N MET A 30 -14.51 -4.70 39.85
CA MET A 30 -14.72 -3.34 39.34
C MET A 30 -13.54 -2.51 39.80
N VAL A 31 -12.65 -2.15 38.88
CA VAL A 31 -11.62 -1.16 39.12
C VAL A 31 -12.33 0.20 39.14
N GLY A 32 -12.46 0.78 40.32
CA GLY A 32 -12.98 2.14 40.50
C GLY A 32 -12.04 3.14 39.85
N GLY A 33 -12.46 3.69 38.71
CA GLY A 33 -11.85 4.89 38.15
C GLY A 33 -12.27 6.11 38.96
N GLY A 34 -11.32 6.90 39.44
CA GLY A 34 -11.59 8.22 39.99
C GLY A 34 -12.30 9.12 38.95
N PRO A 35 -13.06 10.13 39.39
CA PRO A 35 -13.87 10.94 38.49
C PRO A 35 -12.95 11.81 37.63
N ALA A 36 -12.63 11.35 36.42
CA ALA A 36 -12.32 12.26 35.33
C ALA A 36 -13.62 12.99 35.00
N SER A 37 -13.60 14.32 34.99
CA SER A 37 -14.75 15.15 34.67
C SER A 37 -15.28 14.78 33.29
N ALA A 38 -16.33 13.96 33.25
CA ALA A 38 -17.11 13.72 32.05
C ALA A 38 -17.84 15.02 31.74
N GLN A 39 -17.27 15.81 30.84
CA GLN A 39 -18.04 16.80 30.12
C GLN A 39 -19.07 15.99 29.32
N GLU A 40 -20.36 16.15 29.64
CA GLU A 40 -21.46 15.49 28.93
C GLU A 40 -21.32 15.79 27.43
N ALA A 41 -20.80 14.82 26.68
CA ALA A 41 -20.78 14.89 25.24
C ALA A 41 -22.24 14.81 24.78
N ALA A 42 -22.77 15.92 24.30
CA ALA A 42 -24.08 15.97 23.67
C ALA A 42 -24.17 14.84 22.64
N SER A 43 -25.22 14.01 22.72
CA SER A 43 -25.44 12.92 21.76
C SER A 43 -25.49 13.49 20.34
N SER A 44 -24.65 12.97 19.44
CA SER A 44 -24.66 13.33 18.01
C SER A 44 -26.07 13.25 17.44
N THR A 45 -26.48 14.27 16.68
CA THR A 45 -27.81 14.31 16.02
C THR A 45 -27.85 13.54 14.70
N ALA A 46 -26.76 12.84 14.35
CA ALA A 46 -26.67 12.10 13.10
C ALA A 46 -27.60 10.88 13.05
N THR A 47 -28.12 10.61 11.87
CA THR A 47 -28.87 9.39 11.56
C THR A 47 -27.95 8.39 10.86
N VAL A 48 -27.76 7.21 11.46
CA VAL A 48 -27.01 6.10 10.84
C VAL A 48 -27.99 5.04 10.37
N ARG A 49 -27.99 4.75 9.07
CA ARG A 49 -28.75 3.65 8.47
C ARG A 49 -27.77 2.61 7.94
N ARG A 50 -28.12 1.34 8.04
CA ARG A 50 -27.36 0.24 7.45
C ARG A 50 -28.24 -0.50 6.45
N ASP A 51 -27.68 -0.83 5.30
CA ASP A 51 -28.34 -1.68 4.31
C ASP A 51 -28.13 -3.17 4.61
N GLU A 52 -28.58 -4.04 3.70
CA GLU A 52 -28.49 -5.49 3.82
C GLU A 52 -27.05 -6.04 3.89
N TYR A 53 -26.04 -5.25 3.47
CA TYR A 53 -24.62 -5.60 3.58
C TYR A 53 -23.97 -5.01 4.83
N GLY A 54 -24.74 -4.26 5.64
CA GLY A 54 -24.25 -3.60 6.84
C GLY A 54 -23.52 -2.29 6.55
N ARG A 55 -23.52 -1.79 5.31
CA ARG A 55 -22.82 -0.54 4.95
C ARG A 55 -23.49 0.65 5.64
N PRO A 56 -22.75 1.45 6.44
CA PRO A 56 -23.30 2.63 7.06
C PRO A 56 -23.52 3.76 6.04
N SER A 57 -24.73 4.32 6.04
CA SER A 57 -25.08 5.61 5.45
C SER A 57 -25.37 6.60 6.57
N ILE A 58 -24.60 7.68 6.63
CA ILE A 58 -24.59 8.62 7.75
C ILE A 58 -25.01 9.99 7.26
N GLU A 59 -26.14 10.48 7.78
CA GLU A 59 -26.65 11.82 7.49
C GLU A 59 -26.63 12.68 8.77
N ALA A 60 -26.10 13.90 8.68
CA ALA A 60 -26.02 14.83 9.81
C ALA A 60 -26.26 16.29 9.39
N GLY A 61 -26.66 17.12 10.35
CA GLY A 61 -26.88 18.55 10.11
C GLY A 61 -25.59 19.39 10.04
N ASN A 62 -24.46 18.84 10.48
CA ASN A 62 -23.16 19.53 10.52
C ASN A 62 -21.98 18.54 10.39
N GLU A 63 -20.79 19.09 10.12
CA GLU A 63 -19.54 18.34 9.92
C GLU A 63 -19.11 17.52 11.15
N TYR A 64 -19.30 18.06 12.37
CA TYR A 64 -18.87 17.38 13.59
C TYR A 64 -19.69 16.12 13.83
N ASP A 65 -21.02 16.23 13.83
CA ASP A 65 -21.92 15.08 14.06
C ASP A 65 -21.74 14.00 13.00
N LEU A 66 -21.43 14.38 11.75
CA LEU A 66 -21.13 13.45 10.65
C LEU A 66 -19.91 12.58 10.97
N PHE A 67 -18.78 13.21 11.26
CA PHE A 67 -17.53 12.48 11.48
C PHE A 67 -17.48 11.78 12.85
N GLU A 68 -18.16 12.31 13.87
CA GLU A 68 -18.37 11.62 15.14
C GLU A 68 -19.16 10.32 14.93
N ALA A 69 -20.30 10.38 14.25
CA ALA A 69 -21.09 9.19 13.98
C ALA A 69 -20.34 8.20 13.08
N TYR A 70 -19.50 8.70 12.17
CA TYR A 70 -18.63 7.86 11.35
C TYR A 70 -17.59 7.12 12.19
N GLY A 71 -16.88 7.81 13.08
CA GLY A 71 -15.93 7.19 14.01
C GLY A 71 -16.60 6.14 14.90
N TYR A 72 -17.80 6.43 15.40
CA TYR A 72 -18.58 5.50 16.18
C TYR A 72 -18.99 4.25 15.38
N ALA A 73 -19.48 4.42 14.15
CA ALA A 73 -19.87 3.31 13.28
C ALA A 73 -18.67 2.40 12.95
N VAL A 74 -17.50 2.99 12.66
CA VAL A 74 -16.27 2.20 12.43
C VAL A 74 -15.84 1.47 13.70
N ALA A 75 -15.89 2.10 14.87
CA ALA A 75 -15.58 1.41 16.13
C ALA A 75 -16.56 0.26 16.40
N GLN A 76 -17.85 0.45 16.13
CA GLN A 76 -18.86 -0.60 16.26
C GLN A 76 -18.52 -1.84 15.41
N ASP A 77 -18.07 -1.64 14.18
CA ASP A 77 -17.85 -2.74 13.23
C ASP A 77 -16.44 -3.32 13.34
N ARG A 78 -15.44 -2.49 13.64
CA ARG A 78 -14.02 -2.75 13.37
C ARG A 78 -13.11 -2.48 14.58
N LEU A 79 -13.63 -2.47 15.83
CA LEU A 79 -12.82 -2.12 17.01
C LEU A 79 -11.52 -2.93 17.14
N TRP A 80 -11.56 -4.24 16.89
CA TRP A 80 -10.34 -5.07 16.92
C TRP A 80 -9.35 -4.69 15.80
N GLN A 81 -9.85 -4.41 14.59
CA GLN A 81 -9.01 -3.98 13.46
C GLN A 81 -8.35 -2.63 13.73
N LEU A 82 -9.09 -1.67 14.30
CA LEU A 82 -8.54 -0.38 14.77
C LEU A 82 -7.39 -0.58 15.76
N GLU A 83 -7.55 -1.52 16.70
CA GLU A 83 -6.52 -1.84 17.69
C GLU A 83 -5.25 -2.41 17.04
N VAL A 84 -5.41 -3.39 16.15
CA VAL A 84 -4.29 -3.98 15.41
C VAL A 84 -3.57 -2.93 14.58
N PHE A 85 -4.32 -2.08 13.87
CA PHE A 85 -3.74 -1.04 13.02
C PHE A 85 -2.98 0.02 13.82
N ARG A 86 -3.53 0.53 14.94
CA ARG A 86 -2.79 1.51 15.75
C ARG A 86 -1.51 0.92 16.35
N ARG A 87 -1.55 -0.34 16.79
CA ARG A 87 -0.38 -1.02 17.36
C ARG A 87 0.66 -1.35 16.32
N ALA A 88 0.24 -1.80 15.13
CA ALA A 88 1.14 -1.99 14.00
C ALA A 88 1.79 -0.66 13.61
N ALA A 89 1.00 0.40 13.48
CA ALA A 89 1.49 1.71 13.08
C ALA A 89 2.47 2.35 14.09
N ARG A 90 2.31 2.05 15.39
CA ARG A 90 3.13 2.56 16.49
C ARG A 90 4.23 1.61 16.97
N GLY A 91 4.33 0.40 16.43
CA GLY A 91 5.23 -0.63 16.94
C GLY A 91 4.94 -0.99 18.41
N ARG A 92 3.74 -1.50 18.67
CA ARG A 92 3.25 -1.96 19.98
C ARG A 92 2.47 -3.29 19.91
N LEU A 93 2.65 -4.09 18.86
CA LEU A 93 1.94 -5.37 18.72
C LEU A 93 2.47 -6.41 19.71
N ALA A 94 3.79 -6.46 19.92
CA ALA A 94 4.43 -7.41 20.84
C ALA A 94 3.97 -7.21 22.28
N GLU A 95 3.51 -6.01 22.64
CA GLU A 95 2.97 -5.69 23.97
C GLU A 95 1.76 -6.55 24.34
N VAL A 96 0.89 -6.86 23.36
CA VAL A 96 -0.36 -7.59 23.59
C VAL A 96 -0.33 -9.01 23.02
N LEU A 97 0.46 -9.26 21.99
CA LEU A 97 0.57 -10.58 21.34
C LEU A 97 1.85 -11.34 21.74
N GLY A 98 2.91 -10.66 22.19
CA GLY A 98 4.19 -11.32 22.49
C GLY A 98 4.69 -12.16 21.33
N ASN A 99 5.05 -13.42 21.59
CA ASN A 99 5.45 -14.41 20.58
C ASN A 99 4.40 -15.51 20.38
N ILE A 100 3.14 -15.30 20.79
CA ILE A 100 2.09 -16.34 20.75
C ILE A 100 1.57 -16.61 19.33
N VAL A 101 2.04 -15.84 18.36
CA VAL A 101 1.54 -15.80 16.99
C VAL A 101 2.35 -16.78 16.13
N THR A 102 1.64 -17.71 15.51
CA THR A 102 2.17 -18.71 14.58
C THR A 102 1.37 -18.69 13.28
N SER A 103 2.01 -19.03 12.15
CA SER A 103 1.31 -19.20 10.87
C SER A 103 1.67 -20.55 10.24
N VAL A 104 0.80 -21.06 9.37
CA VAL A 104 1.11 -22.25 8.56
C VAL A 104 2.23 -21.98 7.54
N GLU A 105 2.40 -20.72 7.14
CA GLU A 105 3.45 -20.27 6.20
C GLU A 105 4.82 -20.11 6.88
N VAL A 106 4.85 -19.81 8.18
CA VAL A 106 6.07 -19.66 8.98
C VAL A 106 6.08 -20.73 10.07
N LYS A 107 6.82 -21.82 9.82
CA LYS A 107 7.05 -22.85 10.84
C LYS A 107 7.86 -22.26 12.00
N GLY A 108 7.22 -22.08 13.16
CA GLY A 108 7.85 -21.66 14.41
C GLY A 108 7.28 -20.35 14.97
N PRO A 109 7.71 -19.96 16.18
CA PRO A 109 7.29 -18.69 16.78
C PRO A 109 7.77 -17.51 15.93
N ILE A 110 6.89 -16.55 15.67
CA ILE A 110 7.24 -15.35 14.93
C ILE A 110 7.65 -14.24 15.90
N ALA A 111 8.80 -13.61 15.66
CA ALA A 111 9.32 -12.53 16.50
C ALA A 111 8.62 -11.20 16.16
N LEU A 112 7.39 -11.00 16.64
CA LEU A 112 6.62 -9.77 16.45
C LEU A 112 7.36 -8.51 16.93
N VAL A 113 8.25 -8.65 17.92
CA VAL A 113 9.11 -7.57 18.40
C VAL A 113 9.94 -6.94 17.29
N GLU A 114 10.36 -7.70 16.28
CA GLU A 114 11.16 -7.15 15.17
C GLU A 114 10.31 -6.25 14.26
N LEU A 115 9.00 -6.53 14.14
CA LEU A 115 8.08 -5.62 13.47
C LEU A 115 7.91 -4.34 14.27
N ASP A 116 7.75 -4.44 15.59
CA ASP A 116 7.67 -3.25 16.44
C ASP A 116 8.94 -2.40 16.33
N ILE A 117 10.12 -3.02 16.30
CA ILE A 117 11.41 -2.32 16.11
C ILE A 117 11.46 -1.60 14.77
N GLU A 118 11.11 -2.26 13.67
CA GLU A 118 11.04 -1.63 12.34
C GLU A 118 10.08 -0.42 12.36
N GLN A 119 8.92 -0.55 12.99
CA GLN A 119 7.95 0.53 13.05
C GLN A 119 8.41 1.69 13.94
N ARG A 120 9.23 1.44 14.98
CA ARG A 120 9.89 2.50 15.77
C ARG A 120 11.02 3.17 15.00
N GLN A 121 11.81 2.40 14.28
CA GLN A 121 12.91 2.89 13.44
C GLN A 121 12.39 3.80 12.32
N HIS A 122 11.32 3.39 11.65
CA HIS A 122 10.70 4.13 10.55
C HIS A 122 9.68 5.18 11.02
N GLY A 123 9.23 5.11 12.28
CA GLY A 123 8.15 5.93 12.83
C GLY A 123 8.62 7.27 13.40
N TYR A 124 7.65 7.98 13.98
CA TYR A 124 7.81 9.31 14.55
C TYR A 124 7.59 9.29 16.07
N THR A 125 8.10 10.31 16.75
CA THR A 125 7.76 10.61 18.14
C THR A 125 6.33 11.12 18.26
N GLU A 126 5.77 11.10 19.47
CA GLU A 126 4.44 11.66 19.71
C GLU A 126 4.34 13.15 19.36
N PRO A 127 5.31 14.02 19.73
CA PRO A 127 5.31 15.42 19.29
C PRO A 127 5.39 15.59 17.76
N GLU A 128 6.13 14.71 17.07
CA GLU A 128 6.19 14.72 15.60
C GLU A 128 4.84 14.37 14.97
N TYR A 129 4.14 13.33 15.47
CA TYR A 129 2.79 13.00 15.02
C TYR A 129 1.80 14.13 15.30
N GLN A 130 1.93 14.80 16.46
CA GLN A 130 1.12 15.96 16.80
C GLN A 130 1.39 17.13 15.83
N ALA A 131 2.65 17.40 15.50
CA ALA A 131 3.03 18.44 14.55
C ALA A 131 2.48 18.15 13.14
N MET A 132 2.47 16.88 12.70
CA MET A 132 1.84 16.48 11.44
C MET A 132 0.33 16.79 11.42
N TYR A 133 -0.37 16.54 12.53
CA TYR A 133 -1.79 16.90 12.67
C TYR A 133 -1.99 18.42 12.65
N GLU A 134 -1.18 19.17 13.40
CA GLU A 134 -1.29 20.63 13.51
C GLU A 134 -1.00 21.36 12.20
N ALA A 135 -0.15 20.79 11.34
CA ALA A 135 0.13 21.32 10.01
C ALA A 135 -1.03 21.14 9.01
N MET A 136 -2.02 20.30 9.32
CA MET A 136 -3.17 20.09 8.44
C MET A 136 -4.11 21.31 8.41
N PRO A 137 -4.81 21.54 7.27
CA PRO A 137 -5.88 22.52 7.22
C PRO A 137 -6.98 22.26 8.26
N ASP A 138 -7.62 23.32 8.75
CA ASP A 138 -8.59 23.25 9.84
C ASP A 138 -9.73 22.24 9.61
N PHE A 139 -10.24 22.13 8.38
CA PHE A 139 -11.34 21.20 8.10
C PHE A 139 -10.91 19.73 8.26
N ALA A 140 -9.69 19.38 7.87
CA ALA A 140 -9.16 18.03 8.04
C ALA A 140 -8.91 17.74 9.53
N ARG A 141 -8.38 18.73 10.27
CA ARG A 141 -8.18 18.62 11.73
C ARG A 141 -9.49 18.37 12.47
N ARG A 142 -10.56 19.10 12.11
CA ARG A 142 -11.90 18.92 12.69
C ARG A 142 -12.50 17.55 12.37
N ALA A 143 -12.39 17.09 11.12
CA ALA A 143 -12.90 15.77 10.72
C ALA A 143 -12.23 14.64 11.52
N ILE A 144 -10.89 14.67 11.66
CA ILE A 144 -10.15 13.65 12.42
C ILE A 144 -10.46 13.74 13.92
N ALA A 145 -10.61 14.95 14.48
CA ALA A 145 -10.97 15.12 15.88
C ALA A 145 -12.38 14.57 16.19
N ALA A 146 -13.37 14.90 15.37
CA ALA A 146 -14.72 14.36 15.51
C ALA A 146 -14.74 12.83 15.35
N TYR A 147 -14.02 12.30 14.36
CA TYR A 147 -13.86 10.85 14.17
C TYR A 147 -13.26 10.15 15.40
N ARG A 148 -12.23 10.74 16.03
CA ARG A 148 -11.67 10.27 17.32
C ARG A 148 -12.76 10.26 18.41
N ASP A 149 -13.55 11.31 18.51
CA ASP A 149 -14.60 11.41 19.55
C ASP A 149 -15.66 10.31 19.41
N GLY A 150 -16.03 9.98 18.17
CA GLY A 150 -16.91 8.86 17.85
C GLY A 150 -16.37 7.51 18.32
N ILE A 151 -15.10 7.23 18.02
CA ILE A 151 -14.42 6.02 18.48
C ILE A 151 -14.42 5.97 20.01
N ASN A 152 -14.08 7.08 20.65
CA ASN A 152 -13.99 7.17 22.11
C ASN A 152 -15.35 7.01 22.79
N ARG A 153 -16.43 7.49 22.18
CA ARG A 153 -17.79 7.23 22.67
C ARG A 153 -18.11 5.73 22.64
N TYR A 154 -17.83 5.05 21.54
CA TYR A 154 -18.03 3.59 21.46
C TYR A 154 -17.17 2.85 22.51
N LEU A 155 -15.92 3.26 22.69
CA LEU A 155 -15.02 2.69 23.70
C LEU A 155 -15.53 2.88 25.14
N ALA A 156 -16.12 4.03 25.46
CA ALA A 156 -16.72 4.28 26.76
C ALA A 156 -17.92 3.35 27.01
N GLU A 157 -18.78 3.18 26.01
CA GLU A 157 -19.90 2.23 26.07
C GLU A 157 -19.42 0.77 26.18
N ALA A 158 -18.35 0.40 25.46
CA ALA A 158 -17.73 -0.93 25.56
C ALA A 158 -17.08 -1.19 26.92
N ARG A 159 -16.62 -0.15 27.61
CA ARG A 159 -16.13 -0.27 28.99
C ARG A 159 -17.27 -0.45 29.99
N ALA A 160 -18.42 0.18 29.74
CA ALA A 160 -19.62 0.05 30.58
C ALA A 160 -20.33 -1.30 30.40
N ASP A 161 -20.35 -1.86 29.18
CA ASP A 161 -20.91 -3.19 28.88
C ASP A 161 -19.96 -4.06 28.03
N PRO A 162 -18.85 -4.58 28.64
CA PRO A 162 -17.83 -5.32 27.91
C PRO A 162 -18.34 -6.61 27.27
N LEU A 163 -19.26 -7.32 27.94
CA LEU A 163 -19.75 -8.61 27.45
C LEU A 163 -20.51 -8.48 26.13
N LYS A 164 -21.11 -7.31 25.87
CA LYS A 164 -21.91 -7.08 24.67
C LYS A 164 -21.17 -6.31 23.59
N LYS A 165 -20.31 -5.36 23.96
CA LYS A 165 -19.73 -4.38 23.03
C LYS A 165 -18.24 -4.54 22.80
N LEU A 166 -17.51 -5.22 23.68
CA LEU A 166 -16.09 -5.46 23.51
C LEU A 166 -15.89 -6.75 22.69
N PRO A 167 -15.12 -6.73 21.58
CA PRO A 167 -14.80 -7.93 20.83
C PRO A 167 -14.13 -9.02 21.70
N TRP A 168 -14.33 -10.28 21.33
CA TRP A 168 -13.85 -11.43 22.11
C TRP A 168 -12.32 -11.49 22.20
N GLU A 169 -11.60 -10.92 21.23
CA GLU A 169 -10.13 -10.85 21.18
C GLU A 169 -9.58 -10.16 22.43
N PHE A 170 -10.22 -9.08 22.88
CA PHE A 170 -9.81 -8.35 24.09
C PHE A 170 -10.02 -9.17 25.37
N HIS A 171 -11.08 -9.99 25.42
CA HIS A 171 -11.33 -10.89 26.54
C HIS A 171 -10.25 -11.98 26.62
N VAL A 172 -9.87 -12.55 25.48
CA VAL A 172 -8.83 -13.59 25.39
C VAL A 172 -7.45 -13.01 25.66
N LEU A 173 -7.15 -11.81 25.16
CA LEU A 173 -5.87 -11.15 25.38
C LEU A 173 -5.75 -10.53 26.77
N GLY A 174 -6.86 -10.26 27.44
CA GLY A 174 -6.90 -9.87 28.83
C GLY A 174 -6.76 -8.38 29.10
N TYR A 175 -7.13 -7.50 28.17
CA TYR A 175 -6.97 -6.06 28.36
C TYR A 175 -8.12 -5.27 27.74
N PHE A 176 -8.30 -4.04 28.23
CA PHE A 176 -9.17 -3.06 27.60
C PHE A 176 -8.35 -2.12 26.73
N PRO A 177 -8.82 -1.77 25.52
CA PRO A 177 -8.13 -0.80 24.67
C PRO A 177 -8.02 0.56 25.37
N GLU A 178 -6.89 1.23 25.17
CA GLU A 178 -6.65 2.63 25.55
C GLU A 178 -7.57 3.57 24.74
N PRO A 179 -7.93 4.75 25.29
CA PRO A 179 -8.63 5.78 24.51
C PRO A 179 -7.91 6.07 23.19
N TRP A 180 -8.68 6.34 22.14
CA TRP A 180 -8.18 6.73 20.84
C TRP A 180 -7.70 8.18 20.84
N THR A 181 -6.55 8.43 20.25
CA THR A 181 -5.94 9.75 20.09
C THR A 181 -5.96 10.18 18.62
N ILE A 182 -5.88 11.48 18.34
CA ILE A 182 -5.75 11.95 16.94
C ILE A 182 -4.49 11.40 16.28
N THR A 183 -3.41 11.24 17.04
CA THR A 183 -2.13 10.73 16.58
C THR A 183 -2.15 9.24 16.29
N ASP A 184 -3.10 8.45 16.83
CA ASP A 184 -3.36 7.08 16.38
C ASP A 184 -3.81 7.07 14.91
N SER A 185 -4.74 7.95 14.55
CA SER A 185 -5.18 8.13 13.16
C SER A 185 -4.03 8.63 12.27
N ILE A 186 -3.19 9.56 12.74
CA ILE A 186 -2.00 10.00 11.97
C ILE A 186 -0.98 8.86 11.79
N ALA A 187 -0.74 8.04 12.80
CA ALA A 187 0.17 6.91 12.71
C ALA A 187 -0.33 5.88 11.68
N ILE A 188 -1.65 5.61 11.66
CA ILE A 188 -2.29 4.73 10.67
C ILE A 188 -2.20 5.35 9.27
N CYS A 189 -2.45 6.65 9.13
CA CYS A 189 -2.26 7.39 7.88
C CYS A 189 -0.84 7.19 7.34
N ARG A 190 0.19 7.39 8.18
CA ARG A 190 1.58 7.16 7.80
C ARG A 190 1.79 5.73 7.32
N LEU A 191 1.34 4.73 8.09
CA LEU A 191 1.51 3.33 7.72
C LEU A 191 0.85 3.02 6.37
N ALA A 192 -0.41 3.43 6.18
CA ALA A 192 -1.17 3.21 4.96
C ALA A 192 -0.57 3.93 3.76
N ALA A 193 -0.25 5.23 3.90
CA ALA A 193 0.34 6.03 2.84
C ALA A 193 1.66 5.41 2.34
N ARG A 194 2.50 4.91 3.24
CA ARG A 194 3.74 4.22 2.87
C ARG A 194 3.49 2.85 2.23
N ILE A 195 2.54 2.06 2.75
CA ILE A 195 2.19 0.76 2.16
C ILE A 195 1.74 0.92 0.70
N PHE A 196 0.92 1.94 0.40
CA PHE A 196 0.27 2.07 -0.90
C PHE A 196 0.97 3.01 -1.89
N GLY A 197 1.84 3.92 -1.42
CA GLY A 197 2.47 4.91 -2.31
C GLY A 197 3.90 5.30 -1.96
N GLU A 198 4.61 4.56 -1.08
CA GLU A 198 6.08 4.61 -1.03
C GLU A 198 6.64 3.72 -2.14
N ARG A 199 7.56 4.27 -2.94
CA ARG A 199 8.28 3.58 -4.04
C ARG A 199 9.76 3.96 -3.97
N GLY A 200 10.62 3.11 -4.52
CA GLY A 200 12.07 3.25 -4.35
C GLY A 200 12.63 2.32 -3.27
N GLY A 201 13.86 2.57 -2.85
CA GLY A 201 14.45 1.93 -1.66
C GLY A 201 14.92 0.48 -1.88
N ARG A 202 15.07 0.03 -3.13
CA ARG A 202 15.58 -1.28 -3.53
C ARG A 202 16.98 -1.22 -4.14
N GLU A 203 17.65 -0.09 -4.07
CA GLU A 203 18.93 0.20 -4.68
C GLU A 203 20.02 -0.73 -4.14
N LEU A 204 19.90 -1.18 -2.89
CA LEU A 204 20.82 -2.14 -2.29
C LEU A 204 20.88 -3.46 -3.07
N ARG A 205 19.72 -3.95 -3.56
CA ARG A 205 19.65 -5.16 -4.38
C ARG A 205 20.36 -4.94 -5.72
N ASN A 206 20.17 -3.78 -6.32
CA ASN A 206 20.81 -3.41 -7.57
C ASN A 206 22.33 -3.21 -7.41
N LEU A 207 22.78 -2.64 -6.29
CA LEU A 207 24.20 -2.51 -5.96
C LEU A 207 24.87 -3.89 -5.84
N VAL A 208 24.26 -4.81 -5.09
CA VAL A 208 24.79 -6.18 -4.95
C VAL A 208 24.84 -6.89 -6.31
N LEU A 209 23.79 -6.77 -7.14
CA LEU A 209 23.78 -7.32 -8.49
C LEU A 209 24.90 -6.73 -9.34
N TYR A 210 25.04 -5.41 -9.35
CA TYR A 210 26.07 -4.70 -10.10
C TYR A 210 27.48 -5.15 -9.70
N GLN A 211 27.78 -5.16 -8.38
CA GLN A 211 29.08 -5.60 -7.88
C GLN A 211 29.40 -7.05 -8.26
N GLN A 212 28.41 -7.95 -8.26
CA GLN A 212 28.59 -9.34 -8.68
C GLN A 212 28.87 -9.46 -10.18
N LEU A 213 28.14 -8.73 -11.02
CA LEU A 213 28.34 -8.73 -12.47
C LEU A 213 29.72 -8.18 -12.83
N VAL A 214 30.13 -7.06 -12.24
CA VAL A 214 31.47 -6.48 -12.44
C VAL A 214 32.56 -7.44 -11.97
N LYS A 215 32.40 -8.05 -10.80
CA LYS A 215 33.36 -9.03 -10.29
C LYS A 215 33.53 -10.24 -11.22
N ARG A 216 32.45 -10.67 -11.89
CA ARG A 216 32.45 -11.87 -12.75
C ARG A 216 32.86 -11.58 -14.19
N HIS A 217 32.46 -10.44 -14.75
CA HIS A 217 32.55 -10.14 -16.18
C HIS A 217 33.46 -8.95 -16.51
N GLY A 218 34.03 -8.29 -15.50
CA GLY A 218 34.75 -7.01 -15.68
C GLY A 218 33.79 -5.82 -15.71
N GLU A 219 34.36 -4.61 -15.62
CA GLU A 219 33.58 -3.37 -15.47
C GLU A 219 32.72 -3.05 -16.69
N GLU A 220 33.29 -3.17 -17.89
CA GLU A 220 32.60 -2.84 -19.14
C GLU A 220 31.41 -3.77 -19.37
N LEU A 221 31.68 -5.07 -19.56
CA LEU A 221 30.65 -6.08 -19.82
C LEU A 221 29.72 -6.30 -18.62
N GLY A 222 30.23 -6.27 -17.39
CA GLY A 222 29.39 -6.39 -16.19
C GLY A 222 28.40 -5.24 -16.06
N GLY A 223 28.82 -4.02 -16.37
CA GLY A 223 27.92 -2.88 -16.46
C GLY A 223 26.92 -3.00 -17.61
N GLU A 224 27.33 -3.53 -18.78
CA GLU A 224 26.41 -3.69 -19.92
C GLU A 224 25.31 -4.70 -19.60
N ILE A 225 25.66 -5.81 -18.96
CA ILE A 225 24.69 -6.79 -18.47
C ILE A 225 23.79 -6.15 -17.41
N PHE A 226 24.32 -5.31 -16.53
CA PHE A 226 23.48 -4.60 -15.56
C PHE A 226 22.48 -3.66 -16.24
N ASP A 227 22.91 -2.91 -17.25
CA ASP A 227 22.05 -2.02 -18.03
C ASP A 227 20.97 -2.77 -18.81
N ASP A 228 21.28 -3.98 -19.30
CA ASP A 228 20.33 -4.87 -19.96
C ASP A 228 19.32 -5.47 -18.96
N LEU A 229 19.77 -5.88 -17.77
CA LEU A 229 18.89 -6.46 -16.74
C LEU A 229 18.08 -5.42 -15.95
N ARG A 230 18.51 -4.16 -15.95
CA ARG A 230 17.92 -3.04 -15.21
C ARG A 230 17.76 -1.82 -16.11
N TRP A 231 17.19 -2.00 -17.30
CA TRP A 231 17.02 -0.91 -18.25
C TRP A 231 16.23 0.25 -17.62
N ARG A 232 16.70 1.48 -17.85
CA ARG A 232 16.09 2.67 -17.25
C ARG A 232 14.80 3.09 -17.93
N ASN A 233 14.62 2.79 -19.20
CA ASN A 233 13.43 3.19 -19.93
C ASN A 233 13.20 2.23 -21.11
N ASP A 234 11.98 1.70 -21.23
CA ASP A 234 11.50 1.06 -22.45
C ASP A 234 10.39 1.94 -23.05
N PRO A 235 10.59 2.53 -24.24
CA PRO A 235 9.58 3.33 -24.92
C PRO A 235 8.45 2.49 -25.55
N GLU A 236 8.61 1.17 -25.69
CA GLU A 236 7.55 0.26 -26.16
C GLU A 236 6.60 -0.17 -25.04
N ALA A 237 6.90 0.17 -23.79
CA ALA A 237 6.02 -0.14 -22.67
C ALA A 237 4.66 0.59 -22.80
N PRO A 238 3.52 -0.08 -22.54
CA PRO A 238 2.22 0.55 -22.66
C PRO A 238 2.02 1.63 -21.58
N VAL A 239 1.54 2.80 -22.02
CA VAL A 239 1.43 4.01 -21.19
C VAL A 239 -0.02 4.41 -20.95
N THR A 240 -0.29 5.02 -19.80
CA THR A 240 -1.64 5.55 -19.51
C THR A 240 -1.93 6.84 -20.25
N VAL A 241 -0.95 7.73 -20.40
CA VAL A 241 -1.09 8.94 -21.24
C VAL A 241 -0.86 8.56 -22.70
N PRO A 242 -1.82 8.77 -23.62
CA PRO A 242 -1.68 8.35 -25.01
C PRO A 242 -0.59 9.12 -25.78
N LEU A 243 0.11 8.42 -26.69
CA LEU A 243 1.19 8.97 -27.52
C LEU A 243 0.77 10.18 -28.37
N GLU A 244 -0.45 10.17 -28.90
CA GLU A 244 -0.97 11.26 -29.75
C GLU A 244 -1.13 12.57 -28.96
N ASP A 245 -1.45 12.45 -27.67
CA ASP A 245 -1.55 13.55 -26.72
C ASP A 245 -0.17 13.91 -26.11
N GLU A 246 0.89 13.14 -26.44
CA GLU A 246 2.30 13.41 -26.11
C GLU A 246 3.08 14.07 -27.27
N GLN A 247 2.46 14.41 -28.41
CA GLN A 247 3.15 14.74 -29.68
C GLN A 247 4.19 15.88 -29.62
N ALA A 248 4.24 16.69 -28.56
CA ALA A 248 5.31 17.68 -28.35
C ALA A 248 6.53 17.16 -27.53
N ARG A 249 6.42 16.04 -26.80
CA ARG A 249 7.47 15.49 -25.91
C ARG A 249 8.13 14.20 -26.41
N ALA A 250 7.36 13.33 -27.08
CA ALA A 250 7.84 12.01 -27.51
C ALA A 250 9.01 12.05 -28.52
N LEU A 251 9.03 13.06 -29.41
CA LEU A 251 10.07 13.24 -30.44
C LEU A 251 11.42 13.72 -29.89
N ALA A 252 11.43 14.42 -28.75
CA ALA A 252 12.67 14.83 -28.06
C ALA A 252 13.25 13.70 -27.17
N SER A 253 12.39 12.78 -26.71
CA SER A 253 12.74 11.72 -25.75
C SER A 253 13.51 10.54 -26.37
N HIS A 254 13.20 10.14 -27.62
CA HIS A 254 13.84 8.98 -28.25
C HIS A 254 15.36 9.13 -28.48
N ALA A 255 15.83 10.34 -28.80
CA ALA A 255 17.26 10.62 -28.95
C ALA A 255 17.96 10.82 -27.59
N ALA A 256 17.28 11.46 -26.63
CA ALA A 256 17.83 11.75 -25.31
C ALA A 256 17.89 10.51 -24.38
N ALA A 257 16.92 9.59 -24.45
CA ALA A 257 16.89 8.37 -23.65
C ALA A 257 18.03 7.39 -24.03
N ARG A 258 18.34 7.29 -25.33
CA ARG A 258 19.48 6.52 -25.86
C ARG A 258 20.84 7.08 -25.46
N ASP A 259 20.96 8.41 -25.31
CA ASP A 259 22.21 9.06 -24.88
C ASP A 259 22.38 9.01 -23.35
N ARG A 260 21.28 9.11 -22.58
CA ARG A 260 21.34 9.01 -21.12
C ARG A 260 21.74 7.61 -20.65
N SER A 261 21.40 6.53 -21.38
CA SER A 261 21.69 5.15 -20.93
C SER A 261 23.17 4.78 -21.06
N ARG A 262 23.93 5.56 -21.83
CA ARG A 262 25.35 5.32 -22.10
C ARG A 262 26.30 6.16 -21.26
N ARG A 263 25.82 7.20 -20.56
CA ARG A 263 26.69 8.06 -19.75
C ARG A 263 27.02 7.39 -18.41
N ARG A 264 27.96 6.44 -18.44
CA ARG A 264 28.72 6.05 -17.24
C ARG A 264 29.60 7.22 -16.84
N GLY A 265 29.16 7.98 -15.83
CA GLY A 265 29.99 9.01 -15.22
C GLY A 265 31.16 8.36 -14.45
N PRO A 266 32.26 9.08 -14.22
CA PRO A 266 33.39 8.61 -13.40
C PRO A 266 32.99 8.22 -11.96
N LEU A 267 31.81 8.67 -11.51
CA LEU A 267 31.22 8.36 -10.21
C LEU A 267 30.75 6.90 -10.08
N PHE A 268 30.57 6.16 -11.18
CA PHE A 268 30.17 4.75 -11.11
C PHE A 268 31.24 3.86 -10.45
N ALA A 269 32.52 4.28 -10.53
CA ALA A 269 33.63 3.65 -9.84
C ALA A 269 33.53 3.75 -8.31
N LEU A 270 32.74 4.68 -7.76
CA LEU A 270 32.52 4.82 -6.32
C LEU A 270 31.82 3.60 -5.72
N TYR A 271 30.88 3.01 -6.45
CA TYR A 271 30.08 1.85 -6.01
C TYR A 271 30.89 0.57 -5.83
N ARG A 272 32.08 0.49 -6.43
CA ARG A 272 33.05 -0.60 -6.20
C ARG A 272 33.69 -0.54 -4.81
N TRP A 273 33.85 0.65 -4.27
CA TRP A 273 34.51 0.87 -2.98
C TRP A 273 33.53 0.77 -1.81
N LEU A 274 32.22 0.74 -2.10
CA LEU A 274 31.24 0.43 -1.08
C LEU A 274 31.43 -1.00 -0.55
N PRO A 275 31.20 -1.22 0.75
CA PRO A 275 31.30 -2.55 1.34
C PRO A 275 30.38 -3.58 0.69
N ASP A 276 30.68 -4.84 0.95
CA ASP A 276 29.84 -5.96 0.52
C ASP A 276 28.58 -6.07 1.39
N PHE A 277 27.46 -5.56 0.89
CA PHE A 277 26.18 -5.58 1.59
C PHE A 277 25.36 -6.86 1.38
N ARG A 278 25.92 -7.95 0.86
CA ARG A 278 25.17 -9.21 0.64
C ARG A 278 24.55 -9.78 1.92
N ALA A 279 25.27 -9.70 3.03
CA ALA A 279 24.78 -10.18 4.33
C ALA A 279 23.57 -9.36 4.80
N LEU A 280 23.66 -8.03 4.69
CA LEU A 280 22.57 -7.10 4.97
C LEU A 280 21.37 -7.39 4.07
N LEU A 281 21.57 -7.43 2.75
CA LEU A 281 20.50 -7.72 1.79
C LEU A 281 19.80 -9.04 2.11
N SER A 282 20.58 -10.09 2.39
CA SER A 282 20.03 -11.41 2.74
C SER A 282 19.22 -11.38 4.04
N ALA A 283 19.66 -10.61 5.04
CA ALA A 283 18.93 -10.42 6.29
C ALA A 283 17.63 -9.64 6.06
N TYR A 284 17.70 -8.55 5.30
CA TYR A 284 16.54 -7.74 4.93
C TYR A 284 15.50 -8.55 4.14
N GLU A 285 15.91 -9.34 3.15
CA GLU A 285 14.99 -10.18 2.37
C GLU A 285 14.35 -11.30 3.21
N ARG A 286 15.11 -11.89 4.16
CA ARG A 286 14.53 -12.83 5.14
C ARG A 286 13.49 -12.12 6.01
N TRP A 287 13.80 -10.92 6.50
CA TRP A 287 12.88 -10.11 7.29
C TRP A 287 11.62 -9.77 6.49
N GLN A 288 11.73 -9.30 5.25
CA GLN A 288 10.57 -8.95 4.41
C GLN A 288 9.63 -10.15 4.19
N ARG A 289 10.16 -11.38 4.07
CA ARG A 289 9.32 -12.59 3.99
C ARG A 289 8.57 -12.85 5.30
N GLN A 290 9.23 -12.71 6.44
CA GLN A 290 8.59 -12.87 7.76
C GLN A 290 7.55 -11.79 8.02
N ARG A 291 7.89 -10.53 7.71
CA ARG A 291 6.99 -9.37 7.79
C ARG A 291 5.74 -9.57 6.94
N ARG A 292 5.88 -10.10 5.71
CA ARG A 292 4.73 -10.41 4.85
C ARG A 292 3.79 -11.42 5.52
N ALA A 293 4.32 -12.53 6.04
CA ALA A 293 3.50 -13.52 6.74
C ALA A 293 2.84 -12.95 8.01
N LEU A 294 3.53 -12.06 8.74
CA LEU A 294 2.95 -11.33 9.87
C LEU A 294 1.80 -10.44 9.45
N PHE A 295 1.97 -9.67 8.38
CA PHE A 295 0.94 -8.77 7.88
C PHE A 295 -0.31 -9.55 7.48
N GLN A 296 -0.14 -10.64 6.74
CA GLN A 296 -1.25 -11.50 6.33
C GLN A 296 -2.02 -12.05 7.54
N LEU A 297 -1.31 -12.53 8.55
CA LEU A 297 -1.90 -13.08 9.77
C LEU A 297 -2.64 -12.03 10.61
N LEU A 298 -2.18 -10.78 10.57
CA LEU A 298 -2.77 -9.66 11.29
C LEU A 298 -3.88 -8.94 10.49
N GLY A 299 -4.24 -9.43 9.31
CA GLY A 299 -5.21 -8.75 8.44
C GLY A 299 -4.69 -7.40 7.91
N LEU A 300 -3.37 -7.27 7.76
CA LEU A 300 -2.72 -6.15 7.07
C LEU A 300 -2.46 -6.52 5.60
N PRO A 301 -2.54 -5.56 4.66
CA PRO A 301 -2.34 -5.81 3.24
C PRO A 301 -0.95 -6.39 2.92
N VAL A 302 -0.92 -7.44 2.10
CA VAL A 302 0.31 -8.10 1.62
C VAL A 302 0.36 -8.29 0.12
N THR A 303 -0.77 -8.05 -0.54
CA THR A 303 -0.94 -8.13 -1.98
C THR A 303 -1.22 -6.73 -2.49
N PHE A 304 -0.56 -6.35 -3.57
CA PHE A 304 -0.64 -5.01 -4.12
C PHE A 304 -0.76 -5.09 -5.63
N GLY A 305 -1.80 -4.46 -6.14
CA GLY A 305 -2.12 -4.29 -7.55
C GLY A 305 -3.40 -3.48 -7.62
N SER A 306 -3.67 -2.83 -8.74
CA SER A 306 -4.98 -2.23 -8.99
C SER A 306 -5.13 -1.98 -10.47
N PHE A 307 -6.32 -2.16 -10.99
CA PHE A 307 -6.67 -1.68 -12.33
C PHE A 307 -7.71 -0.58 -12.25
N GLY A 308 -7.83 0.17 -13.33
CA GLY A 308 -8.95 1.04 -13.58
C GLY A 308 -8.96 1.49 -15.02
N PHE A 309 -10.14 1.87 -15.49
CA PHE A 309 -10.29 2.58 -16.73
C PHE A 309 -11.43 3.58 -16.66
N VAL A 310 -11.40 4.53 -17.57
CA VAL A 310 -12.47 5.49 -17.77
C VAL A 310 -12.69 5.68 -19.25
N ILE A 311 -13.96 5.77 -19.66
CA ILE A 311 -14.38 6.13 -21.02
C ILE A 311 -15.22 7.40 -20.96
N ASP A 312 -15.18 8.21 -22.02
CA ASP A 312 -16.04 9.38 -22.14
C ASP A 312 -17.46 9.03 -22.62
N GLY A 313 -18.30 10.06 -22.67
CA GLY A 313 -19.69 9.95 -23.10
C GLY A 313 -19.87 9.40 -24.53
N THR A 314 -18.93 9.64 -25.44
CA THR A 314 -19.02 9.20 -26.85
C THR A 314 -18.91 7.69 -27.01
N ARG A 315 -18.28 7.03 -26.03
CA ARG A 315 -18.10 5.57 -25.97
C ARG A 315 -19.08 4.87 -25.06
N SER A 316 -19.87 5.62 -24.30
CA SER A 316 -20.87 5.10 -23.37
C SER A 316 -22.27 5.03 -23.99
N GLN A 317 -23.10 4.06 -23.57
CA GLN A 317 -24.51 4.00 -23.99
C GLN A 317 -25.34 5.14 -23.38
N SER A 318 -24.99 5.59 -22.17
CA SER A 318 -25.69 6.65 -21.45
C SER A 318 -25.38 8.06 -21.97
N GLY A 319 -24.30 8.23 -22.76
CA GLY A 319 -23.77 9.53 -23.13
C GLY A 319 -22.96 10.21 -22.01
N HIS A 320 -22.76 9.54 -20.87
CA HIS A 320 -21.98 10.04 -19.73
C HIS A 320 -20.73 9.18 -19.49
N PRO A 321 -19.64 9.76 -18.95
CA PRO A 321 -18.45 9.00 -18.63
C PRO A 321 -18.74 7.80 -17.72
N LEU A 322 -18.08 6.67 -17.99
CA LEU A 322 -18.08 5.49 -17.12
C LEU A 322 -16.68 5.26 -16.59
N LEU A 323 -16.56 5.05 -15.28
CA LEU A 323 -15.30 4.79 -14.59
C LEU A 323 -15.42 3.49 -13.79
N LEU A 324 -14.49 2.57 -14.01
CA LEU A 324 -14.34 1.36 -13.20
C LEU A 324 -12.96 1.36 -12.54
N GLY A 325 -12.90 1.00 -11.27
CA GLY A 325 -11.66 0.84 -10.53
C GLY A 325 -11.70 -0.40 -9.65
N GLY A 326 -10.67 -1.24 -9.73
CA GLY A 326 -10.54 -2.48 -8.98
C GLY A 326 -9.21 -2.55 -8.23
N PRO A 327 -9.14 -2.07 -6.97
CA PRO A 327 -7.97 -2.26 -6.13
C PRO A 327 -7.82 -3.75 -5.75
N GLN A 328 -6.63 -4.31 -5.96
CA GLN A 328 -6.30 -5.72 -5.75
C GLN A 328 -5.42 -5.87 -4.50
N MET A 329 -6.05 -5.84 -3.32
CA MET A 329 -5.37 -5.85 -2.02
C MET A 329 -5.33 -7.23 -1.33
N GLY A 330 -5.85 -8.26 -2.03
CA GLY A 330 -6.09 -9.59 -1.46
C GLY A 330 -7.38 -9.62 -0.62
N PHE A 331 -7.84 -10.82 -0.28
CA PHE A 331 -9.00 -11.02 0.59
C PHE A 331 -8.55 -11.26 2.02
N LEU A 332 -8.97 -10.40 2.94
CA LEU A 332 -8.63 -10.46 4.36
C LEU A 332 -9.92 -10.56 5.20
N TYR A 333 -9.82 -11.08 6.43
CA TYR A 333 -10.94 -11.11 7.37
C TYR A 333 -10.54 -10.52 8.73
N PRO A 334 -11.08 -9.35 9.11
CA PRO A 334 -11.91 -8.45 8.30
C PRO A 334 -11.12 -7.83 7.13
N ASP A 335 -11.81 -7.48 6.04
CA ASP A 335 -11.19 -6.81 4.90
C ASP A 335 -10.63 -5.44 5.33
N ILE A 336 -9.55 -4.94 4.72
CA ILE A 336 -9.07 -3.58 5.00
C ILE A 336 -10.08 -2.52 4.53
N VAL A 337 -10.85 -2.85 3.50
CA VAL A 337 -11.88 -2.00 2.93
C VAL A 337 -13.13 -2.03 3.80
N HIS A 338 -13.67 -0.84 4.04
CA HIS A 338 -15.07 -0.67 4.39
C HIS A 338 -15.69 0.41 3.50
N GLU A 339 -16.92 0.15 3.08
CA GLU A 339 -17.70 1.12 2.31
C GLU A 339 -18.53 1.99 3.26
N VAL A 340 -18.68 3.27 2.95
CA VAL A 340 -19.50 4.20 3.73
C VAL A 340 -20.08 5.29 2.83
N HIS A 341 -21.28 5.77 3.16
CA HIS A 341 -21.85 7.00 2.62
C HIS A 341 -21.93 8.07 3.72
N LEU A 342 -21.50 9.28 3.39
CA LEU A 342 -21.42 10.42 4.29
C LEU A 342 -22.17 11.63 3.69
N LYS A 343 -23.06 12.24 4.47
CA LYS A 343 -23.85 13.40 4.02
C LYS A 343 -24.07 14.44 5.11
N ALA A 344 -23.61 15.66 4.87
CA ALA A 344 -23.87 16.86 5.65
C ALA A 344 -23.64 18.11 4.76
N PRO A 345 -23.95 19.34 5.19
CA PRO A 345 -23.59 20.52 4.42
C PRO A 345 -22.09 20.55 4.07
N GLY A 346 -21.76 20.56 2.77
CA GLY A 346 -20.39 20.54 2.27
C GLY A 346 -19.74 19.15 2.12
N TRP A 347 -20.47 18.08 2.45
CA TRP A 347 -20.04 16.69 2.35
C TRP A 347 -21.17 15.83 1.75
N HIS A 348 -20.93 15.20 0.61
CA HIS A 348 -21.84 14.20 0.07
C HIS A 348 -21.04 13.20 -0.75
N VAL A 349 -20.55 12.16 -0.10
CA VAL A 349 -19.56 11.26 -0.69
C VAL A 349 -19.85 9.83 -0.28
N THR A 350 -19.60 8.90 -1.20
CA THR A 350 -19.68 7.47 -0.93
C THR A 350 -18.49 6.74 -1.55
N GLY A 351 -18.06 5.66 -0.92
CA GLY A 351 -17.06 4.77 -1.49
C GLY A 351 -16.24 4.02 -0.45
N MET A 352 -15.08 3.56 -0.92
CA MET A 352 -14.10 2.79 -0.16
C MET A 352 -13.30 3.70 0.78
N ALA A 353 -13.22 3.29 2.05
CA ALA A 353 -12.35 3.88 3.06
C ALA A 353 -11.55 2.79 3.80
N PHE A 354 -10.62 3.22 4.65
CA PHE A 354 -9.88 2.34 5.57
C PHE A 354 -10.19 2.68 7.01
N ALA A 355 -10.30 1.66 7.85
CA ALA A 355 -10.49 1.85 9.29
C ALA A 355 -9.32 2.68 9.89
N GLY A 356 -9.67 3.69 10.67
CA GLY A 356 -8.70 4.54 11.39
C GLY A 356 -8.52 5.94 10.81
N GLY A 357 -9.08 6.22 9.62
CA GLY A 357 -9.11 7.54 9.00
C GLY A 357 -10.47 7.88 8.39
N PRO A 358 -10.80 9.17 8.26
CA PRO A 358 -12.14 9.58 7.81
C PRO A 358 -12.27 9.77 6.28
N ALA A 359 -11.22 9.51 5.49
CA ALA A 359 -11.20 9.84 4.06
C ALA A 359 -11.74 8.71 3.17
N ILE A 360 -12.52 9.07 2.14
CA ILE A 360 -12.91 8.14 1.07
C ILE A 360 -11.81 8.13 0.01
N LEU A 361 -11.23 6.96 -0.24
CA LEU A 361 -10.03 6.79 -1.06
C LEU A 361 -10.37 6.51 -2.53
N VAL A 362 -11.44 5.74 -2.78
CA VAL A 362 -12.00 5.46 -4.11
C VAL A 362 -13.51 5.64 -3.98
N GLY A 363 -14.13 6.36 -4.89
CA GLY A 363 -15.56 6.63 -4.79
C GLY A 363 -16.03 7.76 -5.69
N HIS A 364 -17.14 8.35 -5.30
CA HIS A 364 -17.73 9.48 -6.01
C HIS A 364 -18.53 10.37 -5.07
N ASN A 365 -18.77 11.59 -5.51
CA ASN A 365 -19.77 12.50 -4.96
C ASN A 365 -20.83 12.80 -6.02
N GLU A 366 -21.62 13.86 -5.83
CA GLU A 366 -22.66 14.27 -6.78
C GLU A 366 -22.13 14.87 -8.10
N ARG A 367 -20.82 15.15 -8.20
CA ARG A 367 -20.19 15.83 -9.34
C ARG A 367 -19.12 14.99 -10.05
N ILE A 368 -18.29 14.30 -9.28
CA ILE A 368 -17.08 13.64 -9.77
C ILE A 368 -17.00 12.20 -9.25
N ALA A 369 -16.33 11.35 -10.01
CA ALA A 369 -15.92 10.01 -9.62
C ALA A 369 -14.41 9.84 -9.80
N TRP A 370 -13.77 9.07 -8.92
CA TRP A 370 -12.35 8.78 -9.00
C TRP A 370 -12.03 7.36 -8.56
N THR A 371 -10.96 6.83 -9.15
CA THR A 371 -10.27 5.66 -8.63
C THR A 371 -8.77 5.90 -8.62
N THR A 372 -8.06 5.10 -7.84
CA THR A 372 -6.62 5.15 -7.74
C THR A 372 -6.00 3.78 -7.93
N THR A 373 -4.83 3.77 -8.54
CA THR A 373 -3.95 2.60 -8.58
C THR A 373 -2.57 3.02 -8.07
N SER A 374 -1.77 2.06 -7.60
CA SER A 374 -0.38 2.34 -7.19
C SER A 374 0.45 2.95 -8.33
N GLY A 375 1.07 4.11 -8.10
CA GLY A 375 1.94 4.77 -9.07
C GLY A 375 3.42 4.37 -8.93
N PRO A 376 4.26 4.55 -9.97
CA PRO A 376 5.70 4.21 -9.96
C PRO A 376 6.63 5.39 -9.64
N GLY A 377 6.11 6.48 -9.09
CA GLY A 377 6.90 7.63 -8.68
C GLY A 377 7.84 7.28 -7.53
N ASP A 378 9.10 7.02 -7.88
CA ASP A 378 10.20 6.78 -6.95
C ASP A 378 10.42 7.98 -6.02
N ASN A 379 9.99 7.86 -4.76
CA ASN A 379 9.96 8.94 -3.78
C ASN A 379 10.85 8.69 -2.55
N THR A 380 11.72 7.68 -2.62
CA THR A 380 12.67 7.34 -1.57
C THR A 380 14.01 6.92 -2.16
N ASP A 381 15.11 7.20 -1.44
CA ASP A 381 16.43 6.69 -1.83
C ASP A 381 17.19 6.17 -0.62
N LEU A 382 17.95 5.09 -0.81
CA LEU A 382 18.97 4.69 0.15
C LEU A 382 20.21 5.58 0.05
N TYR A 383 20.71 6.03 1.19
CA TYR A 383 21.98 6.74 1.31
C TYR A 383 23.00 5.89 2.09
N VAL A 384 24.27 5.94 1.67
CA VAL A 384 25.39 5.32 2.40
C VAL A 384 26.18 6.39 3.12
N GLU A 385 25.96 6.49 4.42
CA GLU A 385 26.64 7.40 5.32
C GLU A 385 28.06 6.92 5.59
N ARG A 386 29.00 7.86 5.70
CA ARG A 386 30.37 7.59 6.17
C ARG A 386 30.49 7.98 7.63
N LEU A 387 30.75 7.02 8.49
CA LEU A 387 30.82 7.20 9.93
C LEU A 387 32.18 7.75 10.36
N ASN A 388 32.23 8.42 11.51
CA ASN A 388 33.49 8.77 12.16
C ASN A 388 34.15 7.48 12.68
N PRO A 389 35.36 7.09 12.22
CA PRO A 389 36.04 5.90 12.71
C PRO A 389 36.26 5.85 14.22
N ALA A 390 36.33 7.02 14.87
CA ALA A 390 36.49 7.14 16.32
C ALA A 390 35.16 7.13 17.10
N ASN A 391 34.02 7.40 16.42
CA ASN A 391 32.71 7.48 17.05
C ASN A 391 31.58 7.19 16.03
N HIS A 392 31.06 5.96 16.00
CA HIS A 392 30.02 5.56 15.02
C HIS A 392 28.64 6.19 15.24
N ASP A 393 28.47 7.02 16.27
CA ASP A 393 27.30 7.90 16.43
C ASP A 393 27.46 9.23 15.67
N GLU A 394 28.55 9.43 14.94
CA GLU A 394 28.80 10.58 14.07
C GLU A 394 28.98 10.16 12.62
N TYR A 395 28.51 10.99 11.69
CA TYR A 395 28.62 10.78 10.25
C TYR A 395 29.13 12.04 9.55
N LEU A 396 29.92 11.87 8.50
CA LEU A 396 30.48 12.96 7.71
C LEU A 396 29.40 13.53 6.79
N PHE A 397 29.12 14.83 6.89
CA PHE A 397 28.20 15.52 5.99
C PHE A 397 28.69 16.94 5.72
N GLN A 398 28.84 17.28 4.43
CA GLN A 398 29.34 18.58 3.98
C GLN A 398 30.67 18.99 4.64
N GLY A 399 31.60 18.03 4.72
CA GLY A 399 32.97 18.26 5.22
C GLY A 399 33.13 18.26 6.75
N ALA A 400 32.07 18.05 7.52
CA ALA A 400 32.14 17.97 9.00
C ALA A 400 31.42 16.74 9.54
N TYR A 401 31.96 16.17 10.63
CA TYR A 401 31.26 15.12 11.37
C TYR A 401 30.08 15.73 12.14
N ARG A 402 28.90 15.16 11.96
CA ARG A 402 27.66 15.51 12.65
C ARG A 402 27.22 14.33 13.50
N ARG A 403 26.74 14.61 14.71
CA ARG A 403 26.15 13.59 15.57
C ARG A 403 24.78 13.16 15.01
N MET A 404 24.50 11.86 15.04
CA MET A 404 23.17 11.32 14.78
C MET A 404 22.18 11.79 15.85
N GLU A 405 20.93 12.00 15.46
CA GLU A 405 19.83 12.01 16.43
C GLU A 405 19.69 10.58 16.97
N VAL A 406 19.76 10.42 18.29
CA VAL A 406 19.60 9.11 18.94
C VAL A 406 18.45 9.19 19.93
N ARG A 407 17.49 8.30 19.76
CA ARG A 407 16.32 8.16 20.63
C ARG A 407 16.29 6.77 21.23
N GLU A 408 16.21 6.72 22.55
CA GLU A 408 15.94 5.48 23.26
C GLU A 408 14.43 5.17 23.20
N GLU A 409 14.10 3.94 22.80
CA GLU A 409 12.72 3.45 22.75
C GLU A 409 12.62 2.18 23.59
N VAL A 410 11.53 2.07 24.36
CA VAL A 410 11.24 0.89 25.19
C VAL A 410 10.08 0.13 24.57
N ILE A 411 10.34 -1.11 24.16
CA ILE A 411 9.34 -2.02 23.61
C ILE A 411 8.89 -2.98 24.71
N ALA A 412 7.60 -2.95 25.03
CA ALA A 412 6.97 -3.93 25.90
C ALA A 412 6.63 -5.20 25.10
N ILE A 413 6.95 -6.36 25.67
CA ILE A 413 6.74 -7.68 25.05
C ILE A 413 5.98 -8.56 26.03
N ARG A 414 4.78 -9.00 25.66
CA ARG A 414 3.99 -9.92 26.50
C ARG A 414 4.78 -11.18 26.83
N THR A 415 4.81 -11.52 28.11
CA THR A 415 5.36 -12.77 28.63
C THR A 415 4.31 -13.63 29.32
N SER A 416 3.16 -13.06 29.70
CA SER A 416 2.06 -13.82 30.30
C SER A 416 1.30 -14.65 29.27
N PRO A 417 0.77 -15.83 29.65
CA PRO A 417 -0.22 -16.57 28.86
C PRO A 417 -1.45 -15.73 28.50
N LEU A 418 -2.30 -16.24 27.60
CA LEU A 418 -3.63 -15.69 27.33
C LEU A 418 -4.51 -15.66 28.60
N GLY A 419 -5.46 -14.73 28.64
CA GLY A 419 -6.42 -14.55 29.74
C GLY A 419 -6.35 -13.18 30.41
N PHE A 420 -7.37 -12.89 31.21
CA PHE A 420 -7.54 -11.61 31.89
C PHE A 420 -6.99 -11.62 33.34
N PRO A 421 -6.29 -10.56 33.79
CA PRO A 421 -5.75 -9.45 32.99
C PRO A 421 -4.45 -9.83 32.25
N LEU A 422 -4.00 -9.01 31.30
CA LEU A 422 -2.62 -9.01 30.81
C LEU A 422 -1.70 -8.70 32.00
N ARG A 423 -0.91 -9.70 32.43
CA ARG A 423 -0.23 -9.64 33.74
C ARG A 423 1.20 -9.18 33.67
N THR A 424 1.95 -9.62 32.66
CA THR A 424 3.39 -9.41 32.62
C THR A 424 3.89 -9.16 31.21
N THR A 425 4.75 -8.13 31.10
CA THR A 425 5.54 -7.82 29.93
C THR A 425 7.02 -7.74 30.31
N LYS A 426 7.91 -8.14 29.41
CA LYS A 426 9.33 -7.81 29.47
C LYS A 426 9.59 -6.55 28.64
N ALA A 427 10.47 -5.67 29.12
CA ALA A 427 10.94 -4.52 28.35
C ALA A 427 12.18 -4.88 27.51
N LYS A 428 12.23 -4.40 26.26
CA LYS A 428 13.42 -4.39 25.39
C LYS A 428 13.69 -2.94 25.02
N THR A 429 14.84 -2.42 25.45
CA THR A 429 15.31 -1.09 25.04
C THR A 429 16.02 -1.20 23.69
N ILE A 430 15.73 -0.28 22.78
CA ILE A 430 16.43 -0.11 21.50
C ILE A 430 16.87 1.35 21.34
N LEU A 431 17.87 1.55 20.48
CA LEU A 431 18.27 2.89 20.05
C LEU A 431 17.83 3.09 18.60
N VAL A 432 16.96 4.06 18.38
CA VAL A 432 16.59 4.54 17.05
C VAL A 432 17.51 5.69 16.69
N LYS A 433 18.19 5.59 15.55
CA LYS A 433 19.12 6.63 15.08
C LYS A 433 18.62 7.25 13.78
N ARG A 434 18.83 8.56 13.61
CA ARG A 434 18.54 9.29 12.37
C ARG A 434 19.71 10.19 11.98
N THR A 435 19.99 10.28 10.68
CA THR A 435 20.85 11.29 10.07
C THR A 435 19.98 12.36 9.40
N VAL A 436 20.62 13.32 8.73
CA VAL A 436 19.92 14.28 7.85
C VAL A 436 19.15 13.60 6.71
N HIS A 437 19.55 12.39 6.32
CA HIS A 437 18.86 11.58 5.30
C HIS A 437 17.77 10.69 5.89
N GLY A 438 17.51 10.73 7.20
CA GLY A 438 16.42 9.98 7.84
C GLY A 438 16.90 8.77 8.64
N PRO A 439 16.05 7.75 8.84
CA PRO A 439 16.35 6.64 9.75
C PRO A 439 17.53 5.81 9.28
N VAL A 440 18.41 5.48 10.22
CA VAL A 440 19.51 4.54 10.01
C VAL A 440 18.94 3.13 10.03
N LEU A 441 19.01 2.44 8.90
CA LEU A 441 18.54 1.07 8.71
C LEU A 441 19.56 0.02 9.15
N PHE A 442 20.84 0.32 8.92
CA PHE A 442 21.94 -0.59 9.20
C PHE A 442 23.24 0.17 9.49
N VAL A 443 24.10 -0.41 10.32
CA VAL A 443 25.45 0.10 10.64
C VAL A 443 26.44 -1.02 10.39
N ASP A 444 27.46 -0.73 9.59
CA ASP A 444 28.65 -1.56 9.40
C ASP A 444 29.84 -0.86 10.08
N GLU A 445 30.06 -1.21 11.34
CA GLU A 445 31.12 -0.63 12.15
C GLU A 445 32.52 -0.96 11.59
N ALA A 446 32.68 -2.14 10.97
CA ALA A 446 33.97 -2.61 10.44
C ALA A 446 34.42 -1.78 9.24
N ASN A 447 33.47 -1.34 8.41
CA ASN A 447 33.75 -0.49 7.26
C ASN A 447 33.43 0.99 7.51
N HIS A 448 33.02 1.35 8.73
CA HIS A 448 32.64 2.71 9.12
C HIS A 448 31.57 3.33 8.20
N VAL A 449 30.53 2.56 7.88
CA VAL A 449 29.39 3.05 7.09
C VAL A 449 28.06 2.76 7.75
N ALA A 450 27.05 3.55 7.43
CA ALA A 450 25.65 3.24 7.75
C ALA A 450 24.78 3.39 6.50
N VAL A 451 23.68 2.63 6.45
CA VAL A 451 22.67 2.75 5.40
C VAL A 451 21.45 3.47 5.96
N THR A 452 21.04 4.56 5.34
CA THR A 452 19.86 5.37 5.71
C THR A 452 18.86 5.42 4.58
N LEU A 453 17.61 5.79 4.89
CA LEU A 453 16.52 5.87 3.90
C LEU A 453 15.85 7.24 3.92
N LYS A 454 16.11 8.02 2.87
CA LYS A 454 15.53 9.35 2.67
C LYS A 454 14.19 9.23 2.00
N ARG A 455 13.22 10.03 2.45
CA ARG A 455 11.86 10.08 1.91
C ARG A 455 11.51 11.49 1.53
N ALA A 456 11.00 11.70 0.32
CA ALA A 456 10.46 12.99 -0.09
C ALA A 456 9.26 13.39 0.78
N HIS A 457 8.47 12.42 1.22
CA HIS A 457 7.28 12.59 2.07
C HIS A 457 7.54 12.55 3.58
N TRP A 458 8.80 12.61 4.05
CA TRP A 458 9.09 12.58 5.49
C TRP A 458 8.34 13.68 6.24
N MET A 459 7.62 13.32 7.31
CA MET A 459 6.77 14.22 8.12
C MET A 459 5.59 14.83 7.34
N ARG A 460 5.30 14.36 6.14
CA ARG A 460 4.25 14.88 5.26
C ARG A 460 3.25 13.82 4.82
N GLU A 461 3.35 12.59 5.31
CA GLU A 461 2.42 11.50 4.98
C GLU A 461 0.95 11.83 5.27
N ALA A 462 0.71 12.65 6.30
CA ALA A 462 -0.60 13.18 6.65
C ALA A 462 -1.27 13.97 5.52
N GLU A 463 -0.48 14.59 4.63
CA GLU A 463 -0.97 15.33 3.45
C GLU A 463 -1.68 14.42 2.45
N THR A 464 -1.36 13.11 2.42
CA THR A 464 -2.08 12.14 1.59
C THR A 464 -3.55 12.09 1.98
N TRP A 465 -3.88 11.97 3.27
CA TRP A 465 -5.27 12.00 3.72
C TRP A 465 -5.93 13.37 3.54
N VAL A 466 -5.19 14.47 3.74
CA VAL A 466 -5.73 15.80 3.44
C VAL A 466 -6.11 15.90 1.96
N GLY A 467 -5.26 15.42 1.05
CA GLY A 467 -5.55 15.37 -0.38
C GLY A 467 -6.81 14.56 -0.70
N PHE A 468 -6.99 13.38 -0.10
CA PHE A 468 -8.22 12.61 -0.27
C PHE A 468 -9.46 13.32 0.31
N LEU A 469 -9.36 13.96 1.47
CA LEU A 469 -10.48 14.75 2.01
C LEU A 469 -10.81 15.97 1.14
N GLU A 470 -9.82 16.58 0.48
CA GLU A 470 -10.04 17.62 -0.54
C GLU A 470 -10.74 17.04 -1.78
N ILE A 471 -10.35 15.84 -2.25
CA ILE A 471 -11.02 15.12 -3.34
C ILE A 471 -12.49 14.84 -2.99
N ASN A 472 -12.79 14.38 -1.78
CA ASN A 472 -14.16 14.05 -1.36
C ASN A 472 -15.14 15.24 -1.48
N ARG A 473 -14.61 16.46 -1.43
CA ARG A 473 -15.36 17.73 -1.54
C ARG A 473 -15.18 18.45 -2.88
N ALA A 474 -14.40 17.88 -3.79
CA ALA A 474 -14.09 18.51 -5.07
C ALA A 474 -15.34 18.56 -5.94
N ARG A 475 -15.57 19.72 -6.58
CA ARG A 475 -16.78 19.98 -7.39
C ARG A 475 -16.52 19.88 -8.89
N ASN A 476 -15.26 19.90 -9.28
CA ASN A 476 -14.79 19.93 -10.66
C ASN A 476 -13.34 19.46 -10.74
N MET A 477 -12.84 19.42 -11.98
CA MET A 477 -11.52 18.93 -12.31
C MET A 477 -10.38 19.77 -11.73
N GLU A 478 -10.58 21.09 -11.58
CA GLU A 478 -9.60 22.00 -11.00
C GLU A 478 -9.41 21.75 -9.50
N ASP A 479 -10.52 21.58 -8.77
CA ASP A 479 -10.49 21.18 -7.36
C ASP A 479 -9.79 19.83 -7.18
N PHE A 480 -10.12 18.86 -8.04
CA PHE A 480 -9.49 17.55 -8.03
C PHE A 480 -7.99 17.61 -8.31
N ALA A 481 -7.57 18.32 -9.37
CA ALA A 481 -6.16 18.46 -9.74
C ALA A 481 -5.33 19.15 -8.64
N ARG A 482 -5.91 20.13 -7.93
CA ARG A 482 -5.28 20.79 -6.78
C ARG A 482 -5.10 19.82 -5.61
N ALA A 483 -6.12 19.03 -5.31
CA ALA A 483 -6.07 18.02 -4.25
C ALA A 483 -5.04 16.92 -4.54
N VAL A 484 -4.98 16.44 -5.79
CA VAL A 484 -3.99 15.43 -6.22
C VAL A 484 -2.55 15.92 -6.05
N ARG A 485 -2.25 17.20 -6.34
CA ARG A 485 -0.90 17.78 -6.17
C ARG A 485 -0.43 17.83 -4.72
N ARG A 486 -1.36 17.84 -3.76
CA ARG A 486 -1.03 17.82 -2.33
C ARG A 486 -0.49 16.45 -1.90
N ILE A 487 -0.92 15.37 -2.57
CA ILE A 487 -0.61 13.99 -2.18
C ILE A 487 0.87 13.70 -2.44
N PRO A 488 1.68 13.46 -1.39
CA PRO A 488 3.12 13.25 -1.52
C PRO A 488 3.49 11.80 -1.89
N THR A 489 2.58 10.86 -1.67
CA THR A 489 2.75 9.45 -2.02
C THR A 489 2.36 9.18 -3.47
N SER A 490 2.98 8.16 -4.07
CA SER A 490 2.86 7.88 -5.50
C SER A 490 1.60 7.09 -5.87
N HIS A 491 0.67 7.77 -6.54
CA HIS A 491 -0.63 7.22 -6.92
C HIS A 491 -1.02 7.66 -8.33
N HIS A 492 -1.50 6.73 -9.14
CA HIS A 492 -2.27 7.10 -10.32
C HIS A 492 -3.69 7.47 -9.90
N PHE A 493 -4.28 8.45 -10.58
CA PHE A 493 -5.68 8.83 -10.44
C PHE A 493 -6.34 8.79 -11.80
N LEU A 494 -7.50 8.13 -11.88
CA LEU A 494 -8.45 8.27 -12.99
C LEU A 494 -9.65 9.06 -12.48
N TYR A 495 -10.16 9.94 -13.32
CA TYR A 495 -11.21 10.90 -12.99
C TYR A 495 -12.29 10.88 -14.06
N ALA A 496 -13.54 11.05 -13.62
CA ALA A 496 -14.69 11.32 -14.45
C ALA A 496 -15.59 12.37 -13.78
N ASP A 497 -16.34 13.16 -14.56
CA ASP A 497 -17.37 14.04 -14.01
C ASP A 497 -18.66 14.09 -14.83
N VAL A 498 -19.69 14.66 -14.21
CA VAL A 498 -21.02 14.85 -14.79
C VAL A 498 -21.04 15.79 -16.00
N ASP A 499 -20.00 16.61 -16.16
CA ASP A 499 -19.84 17.56 -17.27
C ASP A 499 -19.21 16.89 -18.51
N GLY A 500 -18.97 15.58 -18.46
CA GLY A 500 -18.50 14.77 -19.58
C GLY A 500 -16.99 14.61 -19.65
N ASN A 501 -16.25 15.12 -18.66
CA ASN A 501 -14.80 15.06 -18.69
C ASN A 501 -14.25 13.75 -18.15
N ILE A 502 -13.10 13.33 -18.71
CA ILE A 502 -12.28 12.24 -18.21
C ILE A 502 -10.83 12.71 -18.10
N ALA A 503 -10.09 12.24 -17.11
CA ALA A 503 -8.71 12.66 -16.92
C ALA A 503 -7.87 11.66 -16.14
N TYR A 504 -6.55 11.86 -16.21
CA TYR A 504 -5.55 11.13 -15.45
C TYR A 504 -4.50 12.06 -14.85
N TRP A 505 -4.04 11.73 -13.65
CA TRP A 505 -2.85 12.31 -13.03
C TRP A 505 -1.99 11.22 -12.38
N LEU A 506 -0.67 11.40 -12.42
CA LEU A 506 0.23 10.79 -11.45
C LEU A 506 0.46 11.78 -10.29
N ALA A 507 0.12 11.36 -9.08
CA ALA A 507 0.48 12.02 -7.83
C ALA A 507 1.81 11.51 -7.28
N GLY A 508 2.42 12.28 -6.38
CA GLY A 508 3.64 11.90 -5.68
C GLY A 508 4.69 13.02 -5.64
N TRP A 509 5.58 12.96 -4.65
CA TRP A 509 6.75 13.82 -4.57
C TRP A 509 7.97 13.04 -5.00
N VAL A 510 8.26 13.11 -6.30
CA VAL A 510 9.39 12.40 -6.91
C VAL A 510 10.58 13.38 -6.98
N PRO A 511 11.68 13.12 -6.23
CA PRO A 511 12.81 14.03 -6.19
C PRO A 511 13.58 14.07 -7.52
N ILE A 512 14.24 15.20 -7.76
CA ILE A 512 15.25 15.33 -8.82
C ILE A 512 16.60 14.97 -8.23
N ARG A 513 17.13 13.84 -8.65
CA ARG A 513 18.45 13.33 -8.23
C ARG A 513 19.55 14.06 -8.99
N PRO A 514 20.71 14.31 -8.36
CA PRO A 514 21.80 15.06 -8.98
C PRO A 514 22.37 14.33 -10.20
N ALA A 515 22.76 15.10 -11.20
CA ALA A 515 23.38 14.55 -12.40
C ALA A 515 24.68 13.78 -12.08
N GLY A 516 24.92 12.68 -12.80
CA GLY A 516 26.13 11.86 -12.66
C GLY A 516 26.01 10.69 -11.68
N TYR A 517 24.93 10.62 -10.91
CA TYR A 517 24.56 9.45 -10.12
C TYR A 517 23.50 8.62 -10.83
N ASP A 518 23.52 7.31 -10.57
CA ASP A 518 22.54 6.40 -11.12
C ASP A 518 21.42 6.19 -10.10
N PRO A 519 20.16 6.53 -10.44
CA PRO A 519 19.03 6.41 -9.52
C PRO A 519 18.72 4.95 -9.14
N ARG A 520 19.30 3.97 -9.83
CA ARG A 520 19.13 2.54 -9.50
C ARG A 520 20.03 2.10 -8.35
N LEU A 521 20.99 2.93 -7.91
CA LEU A 521 22.04 2.59 -6.93
C LEU A 521 21.98 3.55 -5.72
N PRO A 522 22.40 3.12 -4.51
CA PRO A 522 22.35 3.97 -3.31
C PRO A 522 23.17 5.25 -3.50
N LEU A 523 22.76 6.36 -2.91
CA LEU A 523 23.46 7.65 -3.00
C LEU A 523 24.51 7.80 -1.88
N PRO A 524 25.65 8.48 -2.12
CA PRO A 524 26.58 8.85 -1.05
C PRO A 524 25.98 9.80 -0.02
N GLY A 525 26.12 9.49 1.26
CA GLY A 525 25.62 10.27 2.40
C GLY A 525 26.49 11.44 2.83
N THR A 526 27.53 11.84 2.09
CA THR A 526 28.43 12.91 2.54
C THR A 526 28.06 14.31 2.07
N GLY A 527 26.91 14.45 1.41
CA GLY A 527 26.29 15.72 1.02
C GLY A 527 26.53 16.13 -0.43
N GLU A 528 27.34 15.39 -1.18
CA GLU A 528 27.61 15.63 -2.61
C GLU A 528 26.50 15.12 -3.53
N ALA A 529 25.68 14.18 -3.05
CA ALA A 529 24.62 13.53 -3.82
C ALA A 529 23.21 13.95 -3.37
N GLU A 530 23.09 15.14 -2.78
CA GLU A 530 21.81 15.67 -2.34
C GLU A 530 20.85 15.93 -3.51
N TRP A 531 19.56 15.63 -3.28
CA TRP A 531 18.48 15.96 -4.20
C TRP A 531 18.41 17.47 -4.46
N GLU A 532 18.20 17.86 -5.72
CA GLU A 532 18.03 19.27 -6.10
C GLU A 532 16.67 19.82 -5.62
N THR A 533 15.65 18.98 -5.67
CA THR A 533 14.29 19.26 -5.16
C THR A 533 13.58 17.95 -4.83
N ASN A 534 12.57 18.01 -3.96
CA ASN A 534 11.73 16.86 -3.58
C ASN A 534 10.63 16.54 -4.61
N VAL A 535 10.35 17.45 -5.55
CA VAL A 535 9.21 17.31 -6.47
C VAL A 535 9.60 17.75 -7.88
N ARG A 536 9.45 16.85 -8.84
CA ARG A 536 9.42 17.16 -10.28
C ARG A 536 7.98 17.28 -10.80
N PRO A 537 7.75 17.96 -11.95
CA PRO A 537 6.47 17.90 -12.64
C PRO A 537 6.08 16.46 -13.00
N LEU A 538 4.84 16.07 -12.69
CA LEU A 538 4.32 14.74 -12.95
C LEU A 538 3.34 14.69 -14.13
N PRO A 539 3.27 13.54 -14.84
CA PRO A 539 2.33 13.32 -15.93
C PRO A 539 0.86 13.52 -15.59
N HIS A 540 0.12 14.06 -16.55
CA HIS A 540 -1.34 14.14 -16.53
C HIS A 540 -1.88 14.30 -17.96
N VAL A 541 -3.15 13.97 -18.15
CA VAL A 541 -3.89 14.21 -19.40
C VAL A 541 -5.36 14.46 -19.09
N ARG A 542 -5.99 15.34 -19.87
CA ARG A 542 -7.42 15.70 -19.75
C ARG A 542 -8.07 15.47 -21.10
N ASN A 543 -9.20 14.79 -21.13
CA ASN A 543 -10.03 14.53 -22.31
C ASN A 543 -9.20 14.08 -23.54
N PRO A 544 -8.46 12.96 -23.45
CA PRO A 544 -7.62 12.48 -24.55
C PRO A 544 -8.47 12.13 -25.77
N ARG A 545 -7.91 12.31 -26.97
CA ARG A 545 -8.65 12.12 -28.23
C ARG A 545 -9.23 10.72 -28.42
N GLN A 546 -8.54 9.71 -27.90
CA GLN A 546 -9.01 8.33 -27.99
C GLN A 546 -10.28 8.08 -27.17
N GLY A 547 -10.67 8.98 -26.26
CA GLY A 547 -11.91 8.92 -25.48
C GLY A 547 -11.93 7.88 -24.36
N TRP A 548 -10.76 7.32 -24.01
CA TRP A 548 -10.60 6.39 -22.90
C TRP A 548 -9.20 6.47 -22.29
N LEU A 549 -9.07 6.05 -21.03
CA LEU A 549 -7.81 5.89 -20.32
C LEU A 549 -7.84 4.55 -19.59
N ALA A 550 -6.70 3.87 -19.54
CA ALA A 550 -6.53 2.62 -18.80
C ALA A 550 -5.27 2.67 -17.96
N ASN A 551 -5.36 2.12 -16.75
CA ASN A 551 -4.20 1.92 -15.90
C ASN A 551 -4.30 0.58 -15.18
N TRP A 552 -3.20 -0.16 -15.14
CA TRP A 552 -3.06 -1.36 -14.31
C TRP A 552 -1.70 -1.40 -13.61
N ASN A 553 -1.32 -0.28 -12.99
CA ASN A 553 0.02 0.00 -12.47
C ASN A 553 1.10 0.11 -13.56
N ASN A 554 0.71 0.30 -14.82
CA ASN A 554 1.64 0.48 -15.94
C ASN A 554 2.26 1.88 -15.96
N LYS A 555 3.22 2.05 -16.87
CA LYS A 555 4.00 3.27 -17.08
C LYS A 555 3.11 4.51 -17.33
N PRO A 556 3.40 5.68 -16.72
CA PRO A 556 2.60 6.90 -16.92
C PRO A 556 2.68 7.47 -18.35
N THR A 557 3.90 7.75 -18.83
CA THR A 557 4.25 8.39 -20.11
C THR A 557 5.48 7.70 -20.69
N VAL A 558 5.72 7.84 -21.99
CA VAL A 558 6.82 7.11 -22.67
C VAL A 558 8.19 7.51 -22.12
N ASP A 559 8.36 8.77 -21.71
CA ASP A 559 9.58 9.32 -21.14
C ASP A 559 9.75 9.05 -19.63
N PHE A 560 8.79 8.38 -18.97
CA PHE A 560 8.90 8.05 -17.56
C PHE A 560 9.92 6.93 -17.34
N ASP A 561 11.01 7.24 -16.63
CA ASP A 561 12.03 6.24 -16.30
C ASP A 561 11.51 5.22 -15.29
N ASN A 562 11.98 3.99 -15.43
CA ASN A 562 11.75 2.91 -14.50
C ASN A 562 12.32 3.29 -13.12
N PRO A 563 11.54 3.15 -12.04
CA PRO A 563 12.09 3.20 -10.69
C PRO A 563 13.01 1.98 -10.44
N ASP A 564 13.71 1.97 -9.31
CA ASP A 564 14.61 0.88 -8.94
C ASP A 564 13.89 -0.45 -8.56
N ASP A 565 12.56 -0.39 -8.38
CA ASP A 565 11.73 -1.46 -7.84
C ASP A 565 10.76 -2.11 -8.83
N VAL A 566 10.51 -1.47 -9.97
CA VAL A 566 9.60 -1.89 -11.05
C VAL A 566 10.24 -1.62 -12.40
N LEU A 567 10.18 -2.61 -13.31
CA LEU A 567 10.64 -2.48 -14.68
C LEU A 567 9.45 -2.54 -15.63
N PHE A 568 9.21 -1.45 -16.36
CA PHE A 568 8.24 -1.43 -17.44
C PHE A 568 8.87 -1.90 -18.74
N GLY A 569 8.19 -2.81 -19.43
CA GLY A 569 8.57 -3.26 -20.75
C GLY A 569 7.36 -3.38 -21.67
N LYS A 570 7.62 -3.74 -22.93
CA LYS A 570 6.59 -3.95 -23.97
C LYS A 570 5.40 -4.84 -23.55
N GLN A 571 5.63 -5.84 -22.70
CA GLN A 571 4.57 -6.74 -22.22
C GLN A 571 4.04 -6.33 -20.86
N HIS A 572 2.72 -6.18 -20.77
CA HIS A 572 2.05 -5.79 -19.55
C HIS A 572 0.56 -6.17 -19.58
N ARG A 573 0.00 -6.61 -18.44
CA ARG A 573 -1.42 -6.97 -18.28
C ARG A 573 -2.44 -5.91 -18.76
N VAL A 574 -2.08 -4.62 -18.65
CA VAL A 574 -2.94 -3.49 -19.10
C VAL A 574 -3.31 -3.59 -20.58
N LEU A 575 -2.50 -4.28 -21.40
CA LEU A 575 -2.78 -4.49 -22.82
C LEU A 575 -4.13 -5.17 -23.04
N ARG A 576 -4.60 -6.01 -22.10
CA ARG A 576 -5.92 -6.64 -22.21
C ARG A 576 -7.02 -5.57 -22.15
N ILE A 577 -7.01 -4.72 -21.13
CA ILE A 577 -7.96 -3.59 -20.99
C ILE A 577 -7.87 -2.67 -22.21
N MET A 578 -6.67 -2.23 -22.58
CA MET A 578 -6.48 -1.32 -23.73
C MET A 578 -7.02 -1.92 -25.03
N SER A 579 -6.84 -3.22 -25.24
CA SER A 579 -7.33 -3.90 -26.44
C SER A 579 -8.86 -3.92 -26.53
N ILE A 580 -9.54 -4.08 -25.39
CA ILE A 580 -11.01 -4.12 -25.32
C ILE A 580 -11.57 -2.70 -25.47
N LEU A 581 -10.95 -1.69 -24.84
CA LEU A 581 -11.42 -0.30 -24.97
C LEU A 581 -11.20 0.27 -26.37
N ALA A 582 -10.12 -0.13 -27.03
CA ALA A 582 -9.85 0.23 -28.42
C ALA A 582 -10.89 -0.41 -29.38
N GLU A 583 -11.21 -1.69 -29.17
CA GLU A 583 -12.11 -2.47 -30.02
C GLU A 583 -13.08 -3.32 -29.19
N PRO A 584 -14.19 -2.74 -28.67
CA PRO A 584 -15.09 -3.45 -27.76
C PRO A 584 -15.79 -4.66 -28.37
N THR A 585 -15.90 -4.72 -29.71
CA THR A 585 -16.41 -5.89 -30.45
C THR A 585 -15.62 -7.16 -30.16
N ARG A 586 -14.37 -7.07 -29.68
CA ARG A 586 -13.56 -8.24 -29.28
C ARG A 586 -14.17 -9.05 -28.15
N LEU A 587 -14.92 -8.40 -27.26
CA LEU A 587 -15.58 -9.04 -26.13
C LEU A 587 -17.09 -9.17 -26.37
N PHE A 588 -17.71 -8.13 -26.93
CA PHE A 588 -19.18 -8.01 -27.00
C PHE A 588 -19.80 -8.40 -28.36
N GLY A 589 -18.97 -8.76 -29.35
CA GLY A 589 -19.43 -9.05 -30.72
C GLY A 589 -19.96 -7.82 -31.46
N GLN A 590 -20.50 -8.01 -32.67
CA GLN A 590 -21.26 -6.97 -33.37
C GLN A 590 -22.69 -6.92 -32.81
N ARG A 591 -23.13 -5.75 -32.34
CA ARG A 591 -24.56 -5.51 -32.09
C ARG A 591 -25.30 -5.29 -33.42
N ARG A 592 -26.62 -5.50 -33.41
CA ARG A 592 -27.49 -5.62 -34.60
C ARG A 592 -27.27 -4.50 -35.63
N GLU A 593 -27.51 -4.81 -36.91
CA GLU A 593 -27.51 -3.84 -38.01
C GLU A 593 -28.34 -2.60 -37.65
N GLY A 594 -27.70 -1.42 -37.67
CA GLY A 594 -28.31 -0.12 -37.38
C GLY A 594 -27.76 0.60 -36.14
N GLU A 595 -26.99 -0.07 -35.28
CA GLU A 595 -26.37 0.54 -34.10
C GLU A 595 -24.98 1.14 -34.42
N THR A 596 -24.76 2.42 -34.08
CA THR A 596 -23.48 3.11 -34.27
C THR A 596 -22.43 2.64 -33.26
N GLY A 597 -21.73 1.54 -33.57
CA GLY A 597 -20.60 0.99 -32.80
C GLY A 597 -20.97 0.42 -31.42
N PRO A 598 -20.15 -0.48 -30.84
CA PRO A 598 -20.43 -1.04 -29.52
C PRO A 598 -20.10 -0.02 -28.42
N ARG A 599 -21.03 0.90 -28.15
CA ARG A 599 -20.95 1.74 -26.95
C ARG A 599 -21.10 0.86 -25.71
N LEU A 600 -20.28 1.11 -24.69
CA LEU A 600 -20.27 0.35 -23.44
C LEU A 600 -21.37 0.84 -22.48
N GLY A 601 -22.12 -0.09 -21.92
CA GLY A 601 -23.07 0.14 -20.83
C GLY A 601 -22.49 -0.31 -19.49
N ILE A 602 -23.23 -0.08 -18.41
CA ILE A 602 -22.83 -0.50 -17.05
C ILE A 602 -22.70 -2.02 -16.98
N GLU A 603 -23.63 -2.77 -17.59
CA GLU A 603 -23.58 -4.24 -17.62
C GLU A 603 -22.35 -4.77 -18.35
N ASP A 604 -21.86 -4.04 -19.36
CA ASP A 604 -20.64 -4.42 -20.09
C ASP A 604 -19.39 -4.30 -19.19
N LEU A 605 -19.41 -3.46 -18.14
CA LEU A 605 -18.30 -3.32 -17.19
C LEU A 605 -18.07 -4.61 -16.40
N LEU A 606 -19.13 -5.33 -16.01
CA LEU A 606 -19.04 -6.61 -15.30
C LEU A 606 -18.39 -7.68 -16.18
N SER A 607 -18.83 -7.79 -17.43
CA SER A 607 -18.21 -8.73 -18.38
C SER A 607 -16.74 -8.40 -18.67
N LEU A 608 -16.39 -7.11 -18.71
CA LEU A 608 -14.99 -6.69 -18.84
C LEU A 608 -14.19 -7.08 -17.59
N GLU A 609 -14.74 -6.88 -16.39
CA GLU A 609 -14.11 -7.31 -15.13
C GLU A 609 -13.88 -8.83 -15.08
N GLU A 610 -14.88 -9.63 -15.48
CA GLU A 610 -14.74 -11.09 -15.60
C GLU A 610 -13.66 -11.48 -16.61
N ASP A 611 -13.60 -10.79 -17.75
CA ASP A 611 -12.61 -11.05 -18.80
C ASP A 611 -11.19 -10.73 -18.31
N ILE A 612 -10.96 -9.58 -17.68
CA ILE A 612 -9.63 -9.24 -17.17
C ILE A 612 -9.24 -10.11 -15.98
N ALA A 613 -10.18 -10.59 -15.16
CA ALA A 613 -9.89 -11.57 -14.12
C ALA A 613 -9.50 -12.93 -14.72
N ARG A 614 -10.14 -13.31 -15.83
CA ARG A 614 -9.85 -14.55 -16.56
C ARG A 614 -8.48 -14.54 -17.23
N PHE A 615 -8.09 -13.44 -17.86
CA PHE A 615 -6.82 -13.38 -18.60
C PHE A 615 -5.65 -12.81 -17.77
N ASP A 616 -5.92 -11.86 -16.87
CA ASP A 616 -4.95 -11.10 -16.07
C ASP A 616 -3.64 -10.84 -16.85
N ASP A 617 -2.51 -11.23 -16.26
CA ASP A 617 -1.18 -11.11 -16.85
C ASP A 617 -0.83 -12.31 -17.76
N ALA A 618 -1.54 -13.44 -17.60
CA ALA A 618 -1.32 -14.67 -18.35
C ALA A 618 -1.68 -14.50 -19.84
N GLY A 619 -2.80 -13.83 -20.14
CA GLY A 619 -3.28 -13.64 -21.51
C GLY A 619 -2.29 -12.88 -22.39
N PRO A 620 -1.95 -11.62 -22.07
CA PRO A 620 -0.98 -10.84 -22.85
C PRO A 620 0.39 -11.52 -22.95
N LYS A 621 0.88 -12.12 -21.86
CA LYS A 621 2.15 -12.86 -21.87
C LYS A 621 2.10 -14.11 -22.75
N ALA A 622 1.03 -14.89 -22.69
CA ALA A 622 0.86 -16.05 -23.54
C ALA A 622 0.81 -15.64 -25.01
N ALA A 623 0.04 -14.60 -25.36
CA ALA A 623 -0.03 -14.09 -26.73
C ALA A 623 1.35 -13.67 -27.28
N PHE A 624 2.23 -13.15 -26.42
CA PHE A 624 3.59 -12.75 -26.82
C PHE A 624 4.61 -13.90 -26.83
N LEU A 625 4.60 -14.75 -25.79
CA LEU A 625 5.65 -15.76 -25.56
C LEU A 625 5.37 -17.10 -26.25
N ARG A 626 4.11 -17.41 -26.59
CA ARG A 626 3.69 -18.72 -27.10
C ARG A 626 4.57 -19.19 -28.26
N ASP A 627 4.74 -18.38 -29.29
CA ASP A 627 5.51 -18.78 -30.47
C ASP A 627 6.99 -19.02 -30.16
N TYR A 628 7.57 -18.27 -29.21
CA TYR A 628 8.94 -18.48 -28.77
C TYR A 628 9.10 -19.78 -27.99
N LEU A 629 8.15 -20.06 -27.10
CA LEU A 629 8.12 -21.28 -26.30
C LEU A 629 7.87 -22.52 -27.16
N LEU A 630 6.92 -22.47 -28.11
CA LEU A 630 6.66 -23.57 -29.04
C LEU A 630 7.90 -23.88 -29.89
N ARG A 631 8.57 -22.87 -30.46
CA ARG A 631 9.84 -23.07 -31.17
C ARG A 631 10.94 -23.66 -30.27
N ALA A 632 11.02 -23.24 -29.01
CA ALA A 632 12.00 -23.80 -28.08
C ALA A 632 11.71 -25.28 -27.76
N LEU A 633 10.43 -25.65 -27.63
CA LEU A 633 10.00 -27.03 -27.39
C LEU A 633 10.25 -27.94 -28.60
N GLU A 634 10.07 -27.43 -29.82
CA GLU A 634 10.40 -28.16 -31.06
C GLU A 634 11.89 -28.53 -31.15
N VAL A 635 12.77 -27.67 -30.63
CA VAL A 635 14.23 -27.84 -30.72
C VAL A 635 14.82 -28.66 -29.57
N ALA A 636 14.13 -28.76 -28.43
CA ALA A 636 14.68 -29.35 -27.20
C ALA A 636 14.94 -30.88 -27.31
N ASP A 637 13.88 -31.69 -27.40
CA ASP A 637 13.97 -33.15 -27.62
C ASP A 637 12.63 -33.67 -28.19
N PRO A 638 12.57 -33.95 -29.51
CA PRO A 638 11.37 -34.47 -30.15
C PRO A 638 10.94 -35.87 -29.68
N SER A 639 11.77 -36.58 -28.90
CA SER A 639 11.42 -37.89 -28.37
C SER A 639 10.81 -37.84 -26.97
N ASP A 640 10.92 -36.71 -26.25
CA ASP A 640 10.29 -36.56 -24.94
C ASP A 640 8.78 -36.27 -25.11
N LEU A 641 7.97 -37.29 -24.83
CA LEU A 641 6.50 -37.23 -24.87
C LEU A 641 5.93 -36.13 -23.96
N ARG A 642 6.63 -35.75 -22.88
CA ARG A 642 6.18 -34.69 -21.97
C ARG A 642 6.31 -33.31 -22.62
N LEU A 643 7.38 -33.08 -23.37
CA LEU A 643 7.58 -31.82 -24.10
C LEU A 643 6.57 -31.70 -25.25
N HIS A 644 6.26 -32.81 -25.92
CA HIS A 644 5.19 -32.88 -26.91
C HIS A 644 3.83 -32.54 -26.32
N LEU A 645 3.48 -33.13 -25.17
CA LEU A 645 2.22 -32.82 -24.49
C LEU A 645 2.18 -31.35 -24.04
N ALA A 646 3.26 -30.82 -23.49
CA ALA A 646 3.36 -29.41 -23.10
C ALA A 646 3.17 -28.47 -24.31
N ALA A 647 3.76 -28.79 -25.46
CA ALA A 647 3.58 -28.02 -26.69
C ALA A 647 2.11 -28.06 -27.16
N GLN A 648 1.47 -29.23 -27.14
CA GLN A 648 0.05 -29.36 -27.50
C GLN A 648 -0.86 -28.57 -26.55
N LEU A 649 -0.61 -28.65 -25.24
CA LEU A 649 -1.37 -27.87 -24.25
C LEU A 649 -1.18 -26.37 -24.48
N LEU A 650 0.06 -25.91 -24.67
CA LEU A 650 0.37 -24.50 -24.93
C LEU A 650 -0.21 -23.99 -26.25
N GLN A 651 -0.27 -24.83 -27.29
CA GLN A 651 -0.85 -24.49 -28.59
C GLN A 651 -2.37 -24.32 -28.50
N ASN A 652 -3.03 -25.13 -27.67
CA ASN A 652 -4.49 -25.12 -27.48
C ASN A 652 -4.95 -24.16 -26.37
N TRP A 653 -4.04 -23.64 -25.56
CA TRP A 653 -4.36 -22.69 -24.51
C TRP A 653 -4.60 -21.30 -25.09
N ASP A 654 -5.75 -20.70 -24.77
CA ASP A 654 -6.13 -19.34 -25.19
C ASP A 654 -5.48 -18.24 -24.32
N GLY A 655 -4.78 -18.61 -23.24
CA GLY A 655 -4.18 -17.68 -22.29
C GLY A 655 -5.07 -17.35 -21.08
N ALA A 656 -6.27 -17.92 -21.00
CA ALA A 656 -7.19 -17.72 -19.89
C ALA A 656 -6.92 -18.67 -18.71
N LEU A 657 -7.26 -18.21 -17.51
CA LEU A 657 -7.17 -18.93 -16.24
C LEU A 657 -8.57 -19.46 -15.90
N TYR A 658 -8.90 -20.66 -16.35
CA TYR A 658 -10.16 -21.32 -15.99
C TYR A 658 -9.96 -22.25 -14.79
N ALA A 659 -10.97 -22.38 -13.93
CA ALA A 659 -10.93 -23.28 -12.78
C ALA A 659 -10.78 -24.77 -13.19
N ASP A 660 -11.14 -25.12 -14.42
CA ASP A 660 -11.09 -26.44 -15.03
C ASP A 660 -10.04 -26.57 -16.15
N ALA A 661 -9.24 -25.52 -16.42
CA ALA A 661 -8.22 -25.59 -17.45
C ALA A 661 -7.03 -26.44 -17.01
N ILE A 662 -6.76 -27.50 -17.77
CA ILE A 662 -5.62 -28.41 -17.56
C ILE A 662 -4.29 -27.72 -17.92
N ALA A 663 -4.31 -26.71 -18.80
CA ALA A 663 -3.13 -26.02 -19.30
C ALA A 663 -2.76 -24.74 -18.51
N SER A 664 -3.64 -24.23 -17.65
CA SER A 664 -3.43 -22.97 -16.91
C SER A 664 -2.48 -23.09 -15.71
N PRO A 665 -2.53 -24.16 -14.88
CA PRO A 665 -1.50 -24.45 -13.87
C PRO A 665 -0.18 -24.86 -14.52
#